data_AF-A0A6A0IHG3-F1
#
_entry.id   AF-A0A6A0IHG3-F1
#
_cell.length_a   1.000
_cell.length_b   1.000
_cell.length_c   1.000
_cell.angle_alpha   90.00
_cell.angle_beta   90.00
_cell.angle_gamma   90.00
#
_symmetry.space_group_name_H-M   'P 1'
#
loop_
_entity.id
_entity.type
_entity.pdbx_description
1 polymer ?
#
loop_
_entity_poly.entity_id
_entity_poly.type
_entity_poly.pdbx_seq_one_letter_code
_entity_poly.pdbx_strand_id
1 'polypeptide(L)'
;MSSNARPAFVRAFVPAAVLFLAFTALPALAVGEDVAPANWPSPPYWLPESPVPDSAIDATPVRGAREGEANPASPGALPSGALPFFAIAPCRLVDTRGAGSPWVGDWGPPALIAGTARSFAVPAGPCPGIPASAAAYSLNFTVLGEPGVYQNAFLTAWPTGSAQPTVSTLNFSGGQLFINAAVVPAGTSGSIDVLTAAGAHLILDVNGYYAPLSAVTSLTTGATTLTGAVTLAQGSNVTITPAGQTFTIAATGGGGVSSLNSLTGAVTLAQGANILITPSAQTLTIGVTGGGLLPAGSAGYTLRHNGTAWVPSAALTNDGGTIGTYGQLNVGSILTLPATTASAGQLFLGGIRFLHGLGTNGTFLGTGAGSTTATGDMNTAVGMSSQGQVTTGSGNTSVGMGSLQSLSTGSNNVAVGYGALADNTVASANVAVGLSALLMNTTAEGNVAVGAGALALQSFGNGGVAWTSDNTAVGWNALTSNAPTSTATGIQNTAVGAGALQVNATGSHNVAVGAQALSSSTTAESNVALGARALVNNTTAGANVAVGDFALGAQDYSNGGTAWSSENTAVGFEALYWNKPTLSTNGYQNTAVGARALTSNSTGLSNVAVGRGALFTNTSGNSNVAVGNGALYTSGTVSWNVAVGRSALYNSSSGHDNVAVGDLAGTAVTSGSTNVAVGSEALSSNQTGSGNVAIGYRAGYSETASNRLHIGTSLGTLVYGQFDTGRVAIAATDPSVALDVNGQVRSRTIASASAATTVCFSATGVLGTCTSDARLKRDVVPLGEEVDVLSALDRIHGVAFDWDLAQERARDLGEARQIGLLAQEVESVLPQIVATAPDGYKSLDYAKLTAFLVEVAKAQQGRLERQQAEIEELRRAVSVLLKERGTER
;
A
#
# COMPACT_ATOMS: atom_id res chain seq x y z
N MET A 1 38.64 -22.80 -5.19
CA MET A 1 40.07 -22.48 -5.00
C MET A 1 40.45 -21.49 -6.09
N SER A 2 41.24 -20.44 -5.88
CA SER A 2 41.95 -20.00 -4.67
C SER A 2 41.18 -18.94 -3.87
N SER A 3 41.71 -18.55 -2.71
CA SER A 3 41.16 -17.55 -1.79
C SER A 3 42.03 -16.30 -1.75
N ASN A 4 41.42 -15.11 -1.68
CA ASN A 4 42.07 -13.90 -1.16
C ASN A 4 41.16 -13.27 -0.10
N ALA A 5 41.69 -13.03 1.09
CA ALA A 5 40.94 -12.50 2.23
C ALA A 5 41.85 -11.66 3.14
N ARG A 6 41.40 -10.44 3.49
CA ARG A 6 41.84 -9.52 4.57
C ARG A 6 41.42 -8.08 4.21
N PRO A 7 41.24 -7.16 5.18
CA PRO A 7 40.75 -7.36 6.55
C PRO A 7 39.61 -6.38 6.90
N ALA A 8 39.12 -6.44 8.14
CA ALA A 8 37.98 -5.66 8.62
C ALA A 8 38.25 -4.14 8.79
N PHE A 9 37.18 -3.35 8.80
CA PHE A 9 37.13 -2.07 9.51
C PHE A 9 35.87 -1.97 10.38
N VAL A 10 36.05 -1.75 11.68
CA VAL A 10 34.96 -1.47 12.62
C VAL A 10 34.77 0.04 12.71
N ARG A 11 33.53 0.51 12.60
CA ARG A 11 33.12 1.84 13.09
C ARG A 11 31.82 1.72 13.87
N ALA A 12 31.87 2.12 15.14
CA ALA A 12 30.67 2.24 15.98
C ALA A 12 29.86 3.46 15.55
N PHE A 13 28.53 3.32 15.55
CA PHE A 13 27.60 4.45 15.43
C PHE A 13 27.16 4.92 16.81
N VAL A 14 27.16 6.23 17.02
CA VAL A 14 26.55 6.88 18.18
C VAL A 14 25.11 7.27 17.82
N PRO A 15 24.09 6.90 18.60
CA PRO A 15 22.73 7.35 18.36
C PRO A 15 22.56 8.81 18.83
N ALA A 16 22.25 9.72 17.90
CA ALA A 16 21.77 11.05 18.24
C ALA A 16 20.25 11.01 18.50
N ALA A 17 19.78 11.63 19.59
CA ALA A 17 18.38 11.59 19.97
C ALA A 17 17.50 12.46 19.05
N VAL A 18 16.34 11.94 18.66
CA VAL A 18 15.33 12.68 17.88
C VAL A 18 14.42 13.47 18.82
N LEU A 19 14.32 14.78 18.58
CA LEU A 19 13.44 15.68 19.32
C LEU A 19 12.00 15.56 18.80
N PHE A 20 11.09 15.06 19.64
CA PHE A 20 9.65 15.07 19.33
C PHE A 20 9.05 16.47 19.51
N LEU A 21 8.36 16.97 18.49
CA LEU A 21 7.45 18.10 18.57
C LEU A 21 6.05 17.65 18.14
N ALA A 22 5.11 17.65 19.09
CA ALA A 22 3.71 17.31 18.82
C ALA A 22 2.92 18.55 18.36
N PHE A 23 1.91 18.35 17.53
CA PHE A 23 0.88 19.36 17.23
C PHE A 23 -0.51 18.72 17.28
N THR A 24 -1.50 19.50 17.73
CA THR A 24 -2.80 18.98 18.19
C THR A 24 -3.96 19.43 17.29
N ALA A 25 -4.71 18.43 16.80
CA ALA A 25 -6.16 18.33 16.54
C ALA A 25 -7.08 19.56 16.31
N LEU A 26 -8.17 19.26 15.58
CA LEU A 26 -9.45 20.00 15.39
C LEU A 26 -9.49 21.09 14.28
N PRO A 27 -10.67 21.33 13.66
CA PRO A 27 -11.75 20.38 13.31
C PRO A 27 -12.23 20.50 11.84
N ALA A 28 -13.25 19.72 11.46
CA ALA A 28 -13.82 19.68 10.10
C ALA A 28 -14.91 20.74 9.81
N LEU A 29 -15.18 20.98 8.52
CA LEU A 29 -16.36 21.68 7.99
C LEU A 29 -17.21 20.71 7.15
N ALA A 30 -18.51 21.01 6.94
CA ALA A 30 -19.46 20.14 6.25
C ALA A 30 -20.29 20.84 5.15
N VAL A 31 -20.57 20.09 4.07
CA VAL A 31 -21.44 20.34 2.89
C VAL A 31 -21.76 18.93 2.32
N GLY A 32 -22.86 18.56 1.65
CA GLY A 32 -24.01 19.28 1.08
C GLY A 32 -23.98 19.23 -0.47
N GLU A 33 -25.05 18.94 -1.22
CA GLU A 33 -26.45 18.56 -0.89
C GLU A 33 -27.05 17.76 -2.08
N ASP A 34 -28.21 17.10 -1.91
CA ASP A 34 -28.81 16.19 -2.92
C ASP A 34 -29.31 16.87 -4.22
N VAL A 35 -29.14 16.20 -5.37
CA VAL A 35 -30.08 16.25 -6.52
C VAL A 35 -30.08 14.90 -7.29
N ALA A 36 -31.27 14.41 -7.68
CA ALA A 36 -31.43 13.30 -8.63
C ALA A 36 -32.55 13.59 -9.68
N PRO A 37 -32.40 13.14 -10.95
CA PRO A 37 -33.44 13.20 -11.99
C PRO A 37 -34.11 11.84 -12.26
N ALA A 38 -35.24 11.82 -12.99
CA ALA A 38 -36.07 10.62 -13.22
C ALA A 38 -36.78 10.57 -14.60
N ASN A 39 -37.42 9.42 -14.92
CA ASN A 39 -38.41 9.16 -16.00
C ASN A 39 -37.86 9.14 -17.45
N TRP A 40 -38.26 8.29 -18.43
CA TRP A 40 -39.35 7.31 -18.73
C TRP A 40 -38.82 6.35 -19.86
N PRO A 41 -39.57 5.40 -20.51
CA PRO A 41 -40.68 4.49 -20.15
C PRO A 41 -40.37 2.98 -20.51
N SER A 42 -41.38 2.12 -20.72
CA SER A 42 -41.29 0.64 -21.01
C SER A 42 -42.35 0.19 -22.06
N PRO A 43 -42.48 -1.09 -22.54
CA PRO A 43 -41.74 -2.36 -22.37
C PRO A 43 -41.28 -2.90 -23.78
N PRO A 44 -41.36 -4.19 -24.29
CA PRO A 44 -41.60 -5.55 -23.73
C PRO A 44 -40.78 -6.74 -24.35
N TYR A 45 -41.10 -7.99 -23.93
CA TYR A 45 -40.92 -9.34 -24.53
C TYR A 45 -39.68 -9.75 -25.38
N TRP A 46 -38.94 -10.78 -24.94
CA TRP A 46 -39.00 -12.18 -25.43
C TRP A 46 -38.30 -13.15 -24.44
N LEU A 47 -38.63 -14.45 -24.51
CA LEU A 47 -38.12 -15.60 -23.73
C LEU A 47 -37.59 -16.68 -24.71
N PRO A 48 -36.91 -17.79 -24.33
CA PRO A 48 -36.91 -18.54 -23.06
C PRO A 48 -35.46 -18.74 -22.49
N GLU A 49 -35.05 -19.67 -21.61
CA GLU A 49 -35.60 -20.93 -21.06
C GLU A 49 -35.50 -21.04 -19.51
N SER A 50 -34.94 -22.14 -18.99
CA SER A 50 -35.16 -22.73 -17.64
C SER A 50 -33.88 -23.41 -17.11
N PRO A 51 -33.79 -23.88 -15.84
CA PRO A 51 -34.79 -23.87 -14.77
C PRO A 51 -34.31 -23.27 -13.42
N VAL A 52 -35.26 -22.95 -12.53
CA VAL A 52 -35.05 -22.65 -11.10
C VAL A 52 -36.16 -23.35 -10.29
N PRO A 53 -35.87 -23.97 -9.13
CA PRO A 53 -36.87 -24.70 -8.32
C PRO A 53 -37.75 -23.79 -7.43
N ASP A 54 -38.60 -24.44 -6.65
CA ASP A 54 -39.96 -24.00 -6.32
C ASP A 54 -40.17 -23.10 -5.07
N SER A 55 -41.39 -22.57 -4.99
CA SER A 55 -42.12 -22.10 -3.80
C SER A 55 -41.69 -20.81 -3.08
N ALA A 56 -42.52 -19.76 -3.24
CA ALA A 56 -42.67 -18.68 -2.27
C ALA A 56 -44.13 -18.17 -2.26
N ILE A 57 -44.95 -18.69 -1.34
CA ILE A 57 -46.27 -18.15 -0.98
C ILE A 57 -46.41 -18.23 0.54
N ASP A 58 -46.44 -17.08 1.23
CA ASP A 58 -47.58 -16.66 2.04
C ASP A 58 -47.53 -15.14 2.30
N ALA A 59 -48.65 -14.53 2.69
CA ALA A 59 -48.81 -13.10 2.87
C ALA A 59 -48.85 -12.69 4.36
N THR A 60 -48.26 -11.53 4.68
CA THR A 60 -48.49 -10.86 5.97
C THR A 60 -49.47 -9.69 5.80
N PRO A 61 -50.50 -9.58 6.66
CA PRO A 61 -51.22 -8.33 6.87
C PRO A 61 -50.65 -7.58 8.09
N VAL A 62 -50.40 -6.27 7.94
CA VAL A 62 -49.80 -5.42 8.99
C VAL A 62 -50.84 -4.54 9.70
N ARG A 63 -50.93 -4.66 11.03
CA ARG A 63 -51.20 -3.61 12.07
C ARG A 63 -51.46 -4.25 13.45
N GLY A 64 -51.38 -3.55 14.57
CA GLY A 64 -50.94 -2.15 14.76
C GLY A 64 -51.80 -1.28 15.70
N ALA A 65 -52.16 -1.75 16.90
CA ALA A 65 -52.66 -0.99 18.06
C ALA A 65 -52.34 -1.83 19.33
N ARG A 66 -51.70 -1.32 20.39
CA ARG A 66 -52.11 -0.36 21.44
C ARG A 66 -53.18 -0.87 22.44
N GLU A 67 -52.70 -1.07 23.67
CA GLU A 67 -53.36 -0.90 24.98
C GLU A 67 -54.60 -1.74 25.37
N GLY A 68 -54.50 -2.38 26.54
CA GLY A 68 -55.63 -2.71 27.41
C GLY A 68 -56.31 -4.08 27.21
N GLU A 69 -55.93 -5.09 28.01
CA GLU A 69 -56.69 -5.52 29.20
C GLU A 69 -56.02 -6.73 29.89
N ALA A 70 -56.64 -7.28 30.94
CA ALA A 70 -55.98 -8.12 31.95
C ALA A 70 -55.91 -9.62 31.63
N ASN A 71 -54.88 -10.26 32.19
CA ASN A 71 -54.61 -11.71 32.14
C ASN A 71 -55.52 -12.51 33.12
N PRO A 72 -56.32 -13.49 32.66
CA PRO A 72 -57.01 -14.44 33.52
C PRO A 72 -56.26 -15.78 33.67
N ALA A 73 -56.42 -16.38 34.86
CA ALA A 73 -55.69 -17.53 35.39
C ALA A 73 -55.53 -18.79 34.50
N SER A 74 -54.55 -19.62 34.88
CA SER A 74 -54.37 -21.00 34.42
C SER A 74 -55.66 -21.84 34.46
N PRO A 75 -55.89 -22.75 33.49
CA PRO A 75 -57.12 -23.55 33.45
C PRO A 75 -57.21 -24.49 34.66
N GLY A 76 -58.25 -24.26 35.49
CA GLY A 76 -58.66 -25.19 36.54
C GLY A 76 -59.39 -26.42 35.97
N ALA A 77 -59.79 -27.33 36.86
CA ALA A 77 -60.58 -28.49 36.47
C ALA A 77 -61.90 -28.09 35.80
N LEU A 78 -62.32 -28.83 34.77
CA LEU A 78 -63.57 -28.56 34.04
C LEU A 78 -64.78 -28.62 34.98
N PRO A 79 -65.73 -27.65 34.89
CA PRO A 79 -66.88 -27.61 35.77
C PRO A 79 -67.83 -28.80 35.54
N SER A 80 -68.47 -29.26 36.62
CA SER A 80 -69.48 -30.33 36.57
C SER A 80 -70.63 -29.95 35.63
N GLY A 81 -70.84 -30.76 34.59
CA GLY A 81 -71.79 -30.47 33.51
C GLY A 81 -71.12 -30.16 32.16
N ALA A 82 -69.80 -30.05 32.09
CA ALA A 82 -69.07 -29.99 30.83
C ALA A 82 -69.33 -31.23 29.96
N LEU A 83 -69.74 -31.01 28.71
CA LEU A 83 -69.93 -32.04 27.70
C LEU A 83 -68.64 -32.18 26.87
N PRO A 84 -67.82 -33.24 27.05
CA PRO A 84 -66.67 -33.48 26.17
C PRO A 84 -67.10 -33.71 24.71
N PHE A 85 -66.24 -33.28 23.78
CA PHE A 85 -66.39 -33.55 22.35
C PHE A 85 -65.81 -34.92 22.00
N PHE A 86 -66.63 -35.77 21.38
CA PHE A 86 -66.25 -37.06 20.82
C PHE A 86 -66.16 -36.91 19.30
N ALA A 87 -64.92 -36.81 18.79
CA ALA A 87 -64.67 -36.84 17.36
C ALA A 87 -65.00 -38.24 16.78
N ILE A 88 -65.60 -38.28 15.60
CA ILE A 88 -65.85 -39.51 14.84
C ILE A 88 -65.27 -39.36 13.43
N ALA A 89 -65.11 -40.48 12.72
CA ALA A 89 -64.75 -40.43 11.30
C ALA A 89 -65.82 -39.63 10.53
N PRO A 90 -65.45 -38.62 9.71
CA PRO A 90 -66.42 -37.81 8.98
C PRO A 90 -67.37 -38.65 8.13
N CYS A 91 -68.66 -38.49 8.36
CA CYS A 91 -69.70 -39.37 7.82
C CYS A 91 -70.92 -38.57 7.34
N ARG A 92 -71.58 -39.06 6.28
CA ARG A 92 -72.79 -38.42 5.74
C ARG A 92 -74.05 -38.90 6.44
N LEU A 93 -74.91 -37.96 6.84
CA LEU A 93 -76.23 -38.23 7.42
C LEU A 93 -77.35 -38.06 6.39
N VAL A 94 -77.26 -37.08 5.49
CA VAL A 94 -78.33 -36.72 4.54
C VAL A 94 -77.75 -36.40 3.16
N ASP A 95 -78.43 -36.81 2.09
CA ASP A 95 -78.18 -36.29 0.73
C ASP A 95 -79.50 -36.26 -0.08
N THR A 96 -80.18 -35.12 -0.11
CA THR A 96 -81.52 -35.00 -0.72
C THR A 96 -81.49 -34.73 -2.24
N ARG A 97 -80.37 -35.00 -2.93
CA ARG A 97 -80.21 -34.80 -4.38
C ARG A 97 -80.82 -35.96 -5.17
N GLY A 98 -81.64 -35.64 -6.17
CA GLY A 98 -82.41 -36.62 -6.94
C GLY A 98 -81.69 -37.16 -8.19
N ALA A 99 -82.03 -38.41 -8.55
CA ALA A 99 -81.47 -39.23 -9.64
C ALA A 99 -80.05 -39.82 -9.37
N GLY A 100 -79.97 -41.15 -9.27
CA GLY A 100 -78.72 -41.91 -9.10
C GLY A 100 -78.16 -41.96 -7.67
N SER A 101 -78.79 -41.29 -6.71
CA SER A 101 -78.37 -41.26 -5.30
C SER A 101 -78.74 -42.57 -4.57
N PRO A 102 -77.86 -43.17 -3.75
CA PRO A 102 -78.20 -44.32 -2.89
C PRO A 102 -79.03 -43.94 -1.65
N TRP A 103 -79.32 -42.64 -1.45
CA TRP A 103 -80.03 -42.11 -0.30
C TRP A 103 -81.55 -42.18 -0.52
N VAL A 104 -82.25 -42.90 0.36
CA VAL A 104 -83.70 -43.17 0.26
C VAL A 104 -84.40 -42.99 1.61
N GLY A 105 -85.71 -42.76 1.58
CA GLY A 105 -86.51 -42.52 2.78
C GLY A 105 -86.15 -41.19 3.47
N ASP A 106 -86.26 -41.15 4.79
CA ASP A 106 -86.13 -39.93 5.60
C ASP A 106 -84.74 -39.25 5.50
N TRP A 107 -83.73 -39.94 4.95
CA TRP A 107 -82.36 -39.46 4.75
C TRP A 107 -82.04 -39.02 3.31
N GLY A 108 -82.98 -39.21 2.36
CA GLY A 108 -82.81 -38.93 0.93
C GLY A 108 -83.79 -37.91 0.35
N PRO A 109 -84.03 -37.92 -0.98
CA PRO A 109 -85.06 -37.10 -1.63
C PRO A 109 -86.46 -37.32 -1.03
N PRO A 110 -87.39 -36.33 -1.11
CA PRO A 110 -87.34 -35.10 -1.92
C PRO A 110 -86.40 -34.02 -1.34
N ALA A 111 -86.23 -32.94 -2.10
CA ALA A 111 -85.58 -31.71 -1.65
C ALA A 111 -86.31 -31.07 -0.45
N LEU A 112 -85.66 -30.11 0.22
CA LEU A 112 -86.30 -29.29 1.26
C LEU A 112 -87.26 -28.30 0.60
N ILE A 113 -88.51 -28.30 1.06
CA ILE A 113 -89.58 -27.43 0.56
C ILE A 113 -89.52 -26.08 1.30
N ALA A 114 -89.59 -24.99 0.54
CA ALA A 114 -89.56 -23.63 1.08
C ALA A 114 -90.55 -23.43 2.24
N GLY A 115 -90.06 -22.91 3.37
CA GLY A 115 -90.87 -22.63 4.56
C GLY A 115 -91.35 -23.86 5.33
N THR A 116 -90.91 -25.07 4.98
CA THR A 116 -91.28 -26.33 5.66
C THR A 116 -90.07 -26.92 6.37
N ALA A 117 -90.23 -27.28 7.64
CA ALA A 117 -89.19 -27.94 8.42
C ALA A 117 -89.20 -29.47 8.16
N ARG A 118 -88.01 -30.07 8.10
CA ARG A 118 -87.79 -31.52 8.04
C ARG A 118 -86.92 -31.97 9.20
N SER A 119 -87.40 -32.95 9.96
CA SER A 119 -86.69 -33.51 11.11
C SER A 119 -85.76 -34.66 10.70
N PHE A 120 -84.59 -34.74 11.32
CA PHE A 120 -83.58 -35.78 11.10
C PHE A 120 -83.12 -36.35 12.44
N ALA A 121 -83.41 -37.63 12.70
CA ALA A 121 -83.15 -38.31 13.96
C ALA A 121 -81.70 -38.84 14.04
N VAL A 122 -80.73 -37.93 14.26
CA VAL A 122 -79.28 -38.18 14.02
C VAL A 122 -78.73 -39.53 14.58
N PRO A 123 -79.06 -40.00 15.81
CA PRO A 123 -78.57 -41.29 16.32
C PRO A 123 -79.15 -42.53 15.62
N ALA A 124 -80.20 -42.36 14.81
CA ALA A 124 -80.79 -43.39 13.94
C ALA A 124 -80.42 -43.20 12.45
N GLY A 125 -79.50 -42.27 12.15
CA GLY A 125 -78.92 -42.10 10.81
C GLY A 125 -77.89 -43.19 10.49
N PRO A 126 -77.37 -43.23 9.25
CA PRO A 126 -76.44 -44.27 8.80
C PRO A 126 -75.01 -44.16 9.35
N CYS A 127 -74.73 -43.19 10.23
CA CYS A 127 -73.41 -42.98 10.83
C CYS A 127 -73.28 -43.73 12.18
N PRO A 128 -72.48 -44.80 12.27
CA PRO A 128 -72.31 -45.56 13.51
C PRO A 128 -71.52 -44.76 14.56
N GLY A 129 -71.81 -45.01 15.83
CA GLY A 129 -71.04 -44.48 16.96
C GLY A 129 -71.59 -43.20 17.60
N ILE A 130 -72.71 -42.65 17.11
CA ILE A 130 -73.42 -41.54 17.74
C ILE A 130 -74.48 -42.10 18.72
N PRO A 131 -74.36 -41.88 20.04
CA PRO A 131 -75.32 -42.40 21.01
C PRO A 131 -76.56 -41.51 21.14
N ALA A 132 -77.69 -42.09 21.55
CA ALA A 132 -78.91 -41.34 21.88
C ALA A 132 -78.77 -40.42 23.11
N SER A 133 -77.65 -40.50 23.84
CA SER A 133 -77.26 -39.57 24.91
C SER A 133 -76.42 -38.37 24.43
N ALA A 134 -76.20 -38.22 23.11
CA ALA A 134 -75.59 -37.02 22.55
C ALA A 134 -76.50 -35.80 22.79
N ALA A 135 -75.91 -34.72 23.29
CA ALA A 135 -76.58 -33.46 23.62
C ALA A 135 -76.37 -32.38 22.55
N ALA A 136 -75.36 -32.53 21.67
CA ALA A 136 -75.17 -31.72 20.47
C ALA A 136 -74.31 -32.45 19.43
N TYR A 137 -74.39 -32.02 18.16
CA TYR A 137 -73.62 -32.56 17.04
C TYR A 137 -72.81 -31.47 16.35
N SER A 138 -71.60 -31.79 15.93
CA SER A 138 -70.78 -30.95 15.06
C SER A 138 -71.01 -31.35 13.60
N LEU A 139 -71.61 -30.45 12.82
CA LEU A 139 -72.22 -30.73 11.53
C LEU A 139 -71.72 -29.76 10.45
N ASN A 140 -71.51 -30.28 9.24
CA ASN A 140 -71.26 -29.52 8.03
C ASN A 140 -72.50 -29.57 7.14
N PHE A 141 -73.15 -28.43 6.97
CA PHE A 141 -74.31 -28.24 6.10
C PHE A 141 -73.82 -27.78 4.73
N THR A 142 -74.18 -28.52 3.67
CA THR A 142 -73.98 -28.09 2.27
C THR A 142 -75.34 -27.98 1.59
N VAL A 143 -75.66 -26.81 1.06
CA VAL A 143 -76.94 -26.52 0.41
C VAL A 143 -76.72 -26.19 -1.06
N LEU A 144 -77.49 -26.83 -1.93
CA LEU A 144 -77.63 -26.49 -3.33
C LEU A 144 -79.04 -25.91 -3.54
N GLY A 145 -79.15 -24.59 -3.68
CA GLY A 145 -80.42 -23.94 -3.95
C GLY A 145 -80.96 -24.37 -5.33
N GLU A 146 -82.25 -24.64 -5.45
CA GLU A 146 -82.84 -24.99 -6.75
C GLU A 146 -82.72 -23.80 -7.74
N PRO A 147 -82.77 -24.03 -9.07
CA PRO A 147 -82.68 -22.95 -10.04
C PRO A 147 -83.89 -22.01 -9.98
N GLY A 148 -83.72 -20.83 -9.37
CA GLY A 148 -84.76 -19.82 -9.22
C GLY A 148 -84.22 -18.45 -8.83
N VAL A 149 -84.99 -17.39 -9.07
CA VAL A 149 -84.58 -16.00 -8.80
C VAL A 149 -84.85 -15.64 -7.33
N TYR A 150 -84.06 -16.25 -6.43
CA TYR A 150 -83.95 -15.84 -5.04
C TYR A 150 -82.48 -15.62 -4.68
N GLN A 151 -82.19 -14.42 -4.17
CA GLN A 151 -80.91 -14.03 -3.62
C GLN A 151 -81.06 -13.88 -2.11
N ASN A 152 -80.07 -14.36 -1.35
CA ASN A 152 -80.07 -14.33 0.12
C ASN A 152 -81.25 -15.09 0.76
N ALA A 153 -81.59 -16.26 0.21
CA ALA A 153 -82.36 -17.26 0.96
C ALA A 153 -81.51 -17.80 2.13
N PHE A 154 -82.13 -18.48 3.09
CA PHE A 154 -81.43 -19.02 4.25
C PHE A 154 -81.87 -20.44 4.60
N LEU A 155 -80.97 -21.16 5.28
CA LEU A 155 -81.24 -22.40 6.01
C LEU A 155 -81.09 -22.13 7.51
N THR A 156 -82.02 -22.64 8.32
CA THR A 156 -81.91 -22.67 9.77
C THR A 156 -82.03 -24.12 10.25
N ALA A 157 -81.16 -24.54 11.17
CA ALA A 157 -81.16 -25.85 11.82
C ALA A 157 -81.21 -25.69 13.36
N TRP A 158 -82.03 -26.47 14.04
CA TRP A 158 -82.26 -26.37 15.48
C TRP A 158 -82.66 -27.71 16.13
N PRO A 159 -82.54 -27.90 17.46
CA PRO A 159 -83.05 -29.08 18.16
C PRO A 159 -84.56 -29.29 17.95
N THR A 160 -84.97 -30.46 17.45
CA THR A 160 -86.38 -30.82 17.25
C THR A 160 -87.21 -30.65 18.52
N GLY A 161 -88.36 -29.99 18.41
CA GLY A 161 -89.25 -29.69 19.53
C GLY A 161 -88.94 -28.38 20.26
N SER A 162 -87.88 -27.66 19.89
CA SER A 162 -87.68 -26.25 20.28
C SER A 162 -88.34 -25.30 19.28
N ALA A 163 -88.60 -24.06 19.70
CA ALA A 163 -89.06 -23.01 18.79
C ALA A 163 -87.99 -22.68 17.74
N GLN A 164 -88.40 -22.47 16.49
CA GLN A 164 -87.48 -22.14 15.39
C GLN A 164 -86.73 -20.82 15.65
N PRO A 165 -85.38 -20.81 15.58
CA PRO A 165 -84.60 -19.58 15.70
C PRO A 165 -84.85 -18.59 14.56
N THR A 166 -84.75 -17.29 14.85
CA THR A 166 -84.82 -16.19 13.88
C THR A 166 -83.48 -15.90 13.18
N VAL A 167 -82.48 -16.76 13.38
CA VAL A 167 -81.13 -16.64 12.80
C VAL A 167 -80.87 -17.75 11.78
N SER A 168 -80.07 -17.46 10.76
CA SER A 168 -79.67 -18.44 9.75
C SER A 168 -78.44 -19.23 10.19
N THR A 169 -78.46 -20.53 9.90
CA THR A 169 -77.29 -21.42 9.99
C THR A 169 -76.36 -21.21 8.79
N LEU A 170 -76.94 -20.93 7.60
CA LEU A 170 -76.24 -20.38 6.44
C LEU A 170 -77.20 -19.64 5.50
N ASN A 171 -76.65 -18.78 4.66
CA ASN A 171 -77.38 -18.12 3.57
C ASN A 171 -76.97 -18.71 2.22
N PHE A 172 -77.91 -18.77 1.26
CA PHE A 172 -77.70 -19.32 -0.07
C PHE A 172 -78.52 -18.57 -1.15
N SER A 173 -78.18 -18.79 -2.42
CA SER A 173 -78.87 -18.27 -3.59
C SER A 173 -79.16 -19.39 -4.59
N GLY A 174 -80.17 -19.23 -5.44
CA GLY A 174 -80.59 -20.26 -6.39
C GLY A 174 -79.50 -20.65 -7.40
N GLY A 175 -79.39 -21.96 -7.69
CA GLY A 175 -78.42 -22.50 -8.65
C GLY A 175 -76.96 -22.51 -8.21
N GLN A 176 -76.66 -22.18 -6.94
CA GLN A 176 -75.32 -22.16 -6.38
C GLN A 176 -75.21 -23.07 -5.13
N LEU A 177 -73.99 -23.51 -4.83
CA LEU A 177 -73.67 -24.40 -3.71
C LEU A 177 -72.96 -23.62 -2.59
N PHE A 178 -73.49 -23.71 -1.38
CA PHE A 178 -73.00 -23.03 -0.18
C PHE A 178 -72.74 -24.04 0.95
N ILE A 179 -71.72 -23.80 1.77
CA ILE A 179 -71.30 -24.68 2.86
C ILE A 179 -71.11 -23.87 4.15
N ASN A 180 -71.57 -24.39 5.29
CA ASN A 180 -71.15 -23.89 6.61
C ASN A 180 -71.04 -25.02 7.64
N ALA A 181 -70.15 -24.85 8.62
CA ALA A 181 -70.05 -25.70 9.80
C ALA A 181 -70.85 -25.10 10.96
N ALA A 182 -71.62 -25.91 11.69
CA ALA A 182 -72.38 -25.48 12.86
C ALA A 182 -72.51 -26.61 13.89
N VAL A 183 -72.46 -26.24 15.17
CA VAL A 183 -72.83 -27.15 16.26
C VAL A 183 -74.32 -26.97 16.56
N VAL A 184 -75.10 -28.04 16.40
CA VAL A 184 -76.56 -28.02 16.64
C VAL A 184 -76.88 -28.90 17.85
N PRO A 185 -77.56 -28.38 18.90
CA PRO A 185 -78.05 -29.18 20.01
C PRO A 185 -78.98 -30.30 19.56
N ALA A 186 -78.94 -31.42 20.28
CA ALA A 186 -79.83 -32.55 20.07
C ALA A 186 -81.21 -32.24 20.68
N GLY A 187 -82.27 -32.35 19.88
CA GLY A 187 -83.65 -32.19 20.32
C GLY A 187 -84.28 -33.51 20.78
N THR A 188 -85.61 -33.57 20.72
CA THR A 188 -86.39 -34.75 21.11
C THR A 188 -85.89 -36.02 20.39
N SER A 189 -85.58 -37.05 21.19
CA SER A 189 -85.00 -38.33 20.73
C SER A 189 -83.68 -38.20 19.94
N GLY A 190 -82.93 -37.11 20.15
CA GLY A 190 -81.69 -36.82 19.45
C GLY A 190 -81.86 -36.13 18.09
N SER A 191 -83.06 -35.71 17.73
CA SER A 191 -83.36 -35.18 16.38
C SER A 191 -83.03 -33.69 16.22
N ILE A 192 -82.75 -33.26 15.00
CA ILE A 192 -82.68 -31.85 14.60
C ILE A 192 -83.72 -31.54 13.53
N ASP A 193 -84.31 -30.35 13.58
CA ASP A 193 -85.18 -29.80 12.55
C ASP A 193 -84.38 -28.87 11.64
N VAL A 194 -84.62 -28.95 10.33
CA VAL A 194 -83.98 -28.10 9.32
C VAL A 194 -85.02 -27.53 8.36
N LEU A 195 -85.00 -26.21 8.14
CA LEU A 195 -85.89 -25.48 7.24
C LEU A 195 -85.08 -24.59 6.30
N THR A 196 -85.50 -24.51 5.03
CA THR A 196 -84.99 -23.55 4.05
C THR A 196 -86.05 -22.53 3.64
N ALA A 197 -85.64 -21.27 3.45
CA ALA A 197 -86.54 -20.20 2.99
C ALA A 197 -86.93 -20.31 1.50
N ALA A 198 -86.22 -21.13 0.74
CA ALA A 198 -86.46 -21.46 -0.67
C ALA A 198 -86.27 -22.97 -0.90
N GLY A 199 -86.68 -23.47 -2.08
CA GLY A 199 -86.45 -24.86 -2.48
C GLY A 199 -84.96 -25.15 -2.62
N ALA A 200 -84.47 -26.23 -2.00
CA ALA A 200 -83.06 -26.57 -2.02
C ALA A 200 -82.78 -28.05 -1.70
N HIS A 201 -81.71 -28.60 -2.26
CA HIS A 201 -81.16 -29.86 -1.80
C HIS A 201 -80.19 -29.64 -0.63
N LEU A 202 -80.31 -30.47 0.41
CA LEU A 202 -79.40 -30.52 1.54
C LEU A 202 -78.48 -31.74 1.44
N ILE A 203 -77.21 -31.53 1.74
CA ILE A 203 -76.26 -32.55 2.15
C ILE A 203 -75.84 -32.23 3.57
N LEU A 204 -75.83 -33.22 4.47
CA LEU A 204 -75.42 -33.06 5.86
C LEU A 204 -74.34 -34.07 6.21
N ASP A 205 -73.16 -33.60 6.60
CA ASP A 205 -72.05 -34.43 7.08
C ASP A 205 -71.79 -34.14 8.58
N VAL A 206 -71.34 -35.14 9.34
CA VAL A 206 -71.05 -35.08 10.78
C VAL A 206 -69.61 -35.50 11.06
N ASN A 207 -68.92 -34.80 11.98
CA ASN A 207 -67.53 -35.10 12.38
C ASN A 207 -67.33 -35.28 13.91
N GLY A 208 -68.39 -35.13 14.71
CA GLY A 208 -68.37 -35.47 16.12
C GLY A 208 -69.63 -35.05 16.87
N TYR A 209 -69.70 -35.39 18.15
CA TYR A 209 -70.82 -35.07 19.03
C TYR A 209 -70.36 -34.71 20.44
N TYR A 210 -71.24 -34.12 21.23
CA TYR A 210 -71.01 -33.75 22.64
C TYR A 210 -71.95 -34.58 23.52
N ALA A 211 -71.45 -35.26 24.55
CA ALA A 211 -72.25 -36.13 25.42
C ALA A 211 -71.76 -36.13 26.88
N PRO A 212 -72.64 -36.37 27.87
CA PRO A 212 -72.26 -36.47 29.27
C PRO A 212 -71.60 -37.82 29.60
N LEU A 213 -70.71 -37.83 30.61
CA LEU A 213 -70.04 -39.03 31.10
C LEU A 213 -70.98 -39.85 32.01
N SER A 214 -71.57 -40.92 31.48
CA SER A 214 -72.42 -41.85 32.24
C SER A 214 -71.60 -42.85 33.05
N ALA A 215 -71.60 -42.72 34.38
CA ALA A 215 -70.91 -43.64 35.28
C ALA A 215 -71.79 -44.87 35.64
N VAL A 216 -71.28 -46.08 35.40
CA VAL A 216 -71.86 -47.33 35.93
C VAL A 216 -71.18 -47.66 37.25
N THR A 217 -71.92 -47.66 38.35
CA THR A 217 -71.38 -47.82 39.70
C THR A 217 -71.64 -49.20 40.30
N SER A 218 -70.55 -49.99 40.38
CA SER A 218 -70.44 -51.33 40.99
C SER A 218 -71.11 -52.51 40.26
N LEU A 219 -70.42 -53.64 40.28
CA LEU A 219 -70.96 -54.98 40.01
C LEU A 219 -70.31 -55.94 40.99
N THR A 220 -71.10 -56.50 41.92
CA THR A 220 -70.61 -57.45 42.94
C THR A 220 -71.07 -58.85 42.57
N THR A 221 -70.16 -59.74 42.20
CA THR A 221 -70.48 -61.15 41.90
C THR A 221 -69.57 -62.10 42.67
N GLY A 222 -70.17 -62.93 43.53
CA GLY A 222 -69.46 -63.99 44.24
C GLY A 222 -69.39 -65.26 43.40
N ALA A 223 -68.31 -65.43 42.62
CA ALA A 223 -68.02 -66.66 41.88
C ALA A 223 -66.51 -66.92 41.84
N THR A 224 -66.09 -68.16 42.08
CA THR A 224 -64.68 -68.53 42.34
C THR A 224 -63.86 -68.88 41.10
N THR A 225 -64.41 -68.74 39.89
CA THR A 225 -63.67 -68.98 38.63
C THR A 225 -64.20 -68.11 37.49
N LEU A 226 -63.29 -67.45 36.77
CA LEU A 226 -63.59 -66.73 35.53
C LEU A 226 -62.73 -67.30 34.38
N THR A 227 -63.36 -68.12 33.53
CA THR A 227 -62.77 -68.62 32.29
C THR A 227 -63.39 -67.88 31.11
N GLY A 228 -62.76 -66.78 30.68
CA GLY A 228 -63.20 -65.97 29.54
C GLY A 228 -62.37 -64.70 29.39
N ALA A 229 -62.30 -64.14 28.19
CA ALA A 229 -61.61 -62.88 27.95
C ALA A 229 -62.45 -61.72 28.51
N VAL A 230 -61.86 -60.91 29.40
CA VAL A 230 -62.53 -59.76 30.02
C VAL A 230 -62.03 -58.47 29.36
N THR A 231 -62.87 -57.87 28.52
CA THR A 231 -62.61 -56.55 27.91
C THR A 231 -63.10 -55.45 28.84
N LEU A 232 -62.20 -54.57 29.28
CA LEU A 232 -62.52 -53.42 30.15
C LEU A 232 -62.43 -52.11 29.37
N ALA A 233 -63.38 -51.21 29.61
CA ALA A 233 -63.43 -49.89 28.99
C ALA A 233 -62.46 -48.90 29.65
N GLN A 234 -62.08 -47.86 28.91
CA GLN A 234 -61.18 -46.78 29.36
C GLN A 234 -61.74 -46.12 30.64
N GLY A 235 -60.88 -45.92 31.65
CA GLY A 235 -61.26 -45.35 32.94
C GLY A 235 -61.80 -46.33 34.00
N SER A 236 -61.86 -47.63 33.72
CA SER A 236 -62.32 -48.64 34.70
C SER A 236 -61.29 -48.87 35.82
N ASN A 237 -61.66 -48.58 37.08
CA ASN A 237 -60.90 -49.01 38.26
C ASN A 237 -61.35 -50.41 38.70
N VAL A 238 -60.46 -51.40 38.68
CA VAL A 238 -60.73 -52.77 39.19
C VAL A 238 -59.92 -53.02 40.45
N THR A 239 -60.59 -53.35 41.55
CA THR A 239 -59.95 -53.78 42.79
C THR A 239 -59.87 -55.30 42.82
N ILE A 240 -58.66 -55.86 42.82
CA ILE A 240 -58.42 -57.30 42.97
C ILE A 240 -57.74 -57.53 44.32
N THR A 241 -58.32 -58.39 45.16
CA THR A 241 -57.80 -58.73 46.49
C THR A 241 -57.45 -60.23 46.53
N PRO A 242 -56.17 -60.63 46.30
CA PRO A 242 -55.81 -62.03 46.21
C PRO A 242 -55.66 -62.70 47.58
N ALA A 243 -56.36 -63.81 47.80
CA ALA A 243 -56.14 -64.72 48.92
C ALA A 243 -55.05 -65.77 48.56
N GLY A 244 -53.84 -65.30 48.26
CA GLY A 244 -52.68 -66.12 47.89
C GLY A 244 -52.55 -66.48 46.40
N GLN A 245 -51.37 -66.99 46.04
CA GLN A 245 -50.90 -67.35 44.68
C GLN A 245 -50.56 -66.18 43.72
N THR A 246 -49.73 -66.50 42.72
CA THR A 246 -48.89 -65.59 41.90
C THR A 246 -49.61 -64.98 40.69
N PHE A 247 -49.30 -63.72 40.33
CA PHE A 247 -49.86 -62.98 39.19
C PHE A 247 -48.89 -61.95 38.58
N THR A 248 -49.18 -61.49 37.35
CA THR A 248 -48.29 -60.65 36.52
C THR A 248 -48.99 -60.10 35.27
N ILE A 249 -48.35 -59.16 34.57
CA ILE A 249 -48.83 -58.41 33.41
C ILE A 249 -47.76 -58.42 32.30
N ALA A 250 -48.18 -58.36 31.02
CA ALA A 250 -47.29 -58.23 29.86
C ALA A 250 -47.90 -57.27 28.83
N ALA A 251 -47.61 -55.97 28.98
CA ALA A 251 -48.30 -54.91 28.26
C ALA A 251 -47.70 -54.60 26.88
N THR A 252 -48.47 -54.79 25.82
CA THR A 252 -48.20 -54.26 24.47
C THR A 252 -49.11 -53.06 24.18
N GLY A 253 -48.70 -51.90 24.69
CA GLY A 253 -49.41 -50.63 24.51
C GLY A 253 -48.82 -49.55 25.42
N GLY A 254 -48.75 -48.30 24.96
CA GLY A 254 -48.08 -47.20 25.66
C GLY A 254 -48.84 -46.70 26.89
N GLY A 255 -48.78 -47.43 28.00
CA GLY A 255 -49.25 -47.02 29.33
C GLY A 255 -48.16 -47.22 30.39
N GLY A 256 -48.04 -46.30 31.33
CA GLY A 256 -47.04 -46.37 32.41
C GLY A 256 -47.50 -47.25 33.59
N VAL A 257 -46.56 -47.97 34.20
CA VAL A 257 -46.78 -48.76 35.42
C VAL A 257 -46.11 -48.03 36.59
N SER A 258 -46.85 -47.75 37.67
CA SER A 258 -46.38 -46.88 38.76
C SER A 258 -45.74 -47.60 39.95
N SER A 259 -45.93 -48.92 40.12
CA SER A 259 -45.03 -49.81 40.89
C SER A 259 -45.28 -51.29 40.58
N LEU A 260 -44.27 -52.15 40.78
CA LEU A 260 -44.44 -53.61 40.82
C LEU A 260 -43.19 -54.34 41.34
N ASN A 261 -43.38 -55.31 42.25
CA ASN A 261 -42.33 -56.22 42.73
C ASN A 261 -42.59 -57.66 42.23
N SER A 262 -41.84 -58.10 41.22
CA SER A 262 -41.56 -59.50 40.77
C SER A 262 -42.69 -60.48 40.33
N LEU A 263 -42.39 -61.17 39.19
CA LEU A 263 -42.78 -62.55 38.76
C LEU A 263 -43.98 -62.88 37.82
N THR A 264 -43.66 -62.88 36.51
CA THR A 264 -43.95 -63.90 35.44
C THR A 264 -45.41 -64.27 35.03
N GLY A 265 -45.79 -64.01 33.76
CA GLY A 265 -47.14 -64.24 33.15
C GLY A 265 -47.63 -63.02 32.30
N ALA A 266 -48.92 -62.93 31.91
CA ALA A 266 -49.38 -61.96 30.89
C ALA A 266 -50.83 -61.40 31.06
N VAL A 267 -51.01 -60.10 30.74
CA VAL A 267 -52.29 -59.33 30.70
C VAL A 267 -52.16 -58.17 29.71
N THR A 268 -53.17 -57.95 28.86
CA THR A 268 -53.25 -56.84 27.88
C THR A 268 -54.04 -55.64 28.43
N LEU A 269 -53.60 -54.41 28.13
CA LEU A 269 -54.24 -53.16 28.59
C LEU A 269 -54.57 -52.22 27.42
N ALA A 270 -55.65 -51.44 27.57
CA ALA A 270 -56.00 -50.34 26.65
C ALA A 270 -55.39 -49.00 27.11
N GLN A 271 -55.29 -48.05 26.18
CA GLN A 271 -54.66 -46.74 26.39
C GLN A 271 -55.34 -45.96 27.52
N GLY A 272 -54.58 -45.59 28.55
CA GLY A 272 -55.05 -44.80 29.71
C GLY A 272 -55.50 -45.59 30.94
N ALA A 273 -55.34 -46.92 30.98
CA ALA A 273 -55.53 -47.70 32.20
C ALA A 273 -54.33 -47.56 33.16
N ASN A 274 -54.60 -47.30 34.44
CA ASN A 274 -53.60 -47.22 35.51
C ASN A 274 -53.75 -48.39 36.49
N ILE A 275 -52.64 -48.94 36.99
CA ILE A 275 -52.62 -49.97 38.04
C ILE A 275 -51.80 -49.43 39.20
N LEU A 276 -52.42 -49.33 40.38
CA LEU A 276 -51.79 -48.86 41.62
C LEU A 276 -51.47 -50.04 42.53
N ILE A 277 -50.19 -50.20 42.86
CA ILE A 277 -49.65 -51.16 43.82
C ILE A 277 -48.73 -50.37 44.76
N THR A 278 -48.62 -50.79 46.03
CA THR A 278 -47.86 -50.08 47.08
C THR A 278 -46.65 -50.91 47.51
N PRO A 279 -45.41 -50.49 47.23
CA PRO A 279 -44.21 -51.30 47.47
C PRO A 279 -43.57 -51.05 48.86
N SER A 280 -42.70 -51.98 49.28
CA SER A 280 -41.73 -51.75 50.34
C SER A 280 -40.33 -52.25 49.93
N ALA A 281 -39.32 -51.43 50.20
CA ALA A 281 -37.87 -51.73 50.23
C ALA A 281 -37.16 -52.25 48.94
N GLN A 282 -36.33 -51.35 48.38
CA GLN A 282 -35.02 -51.57 47.74
C GLN A 282 -34.88 -52.14 46.31
N THR A 283 -34.10 -51.38 45.53
CA THR A 283 -33.20 -51.72 44.40
C THR A 283 -33.75 -52.53 43.21
N LEU A 284 -33.78 -51.89 42.04
CA LEU A 284 -34.17 -52.47 40.75
C LEU A 284 -33.13 -52.16 39.66
N THR A 285 -32.83 -53.15 38.82
CA THR A 285 -32.03 -53.01 37.58
C THR A 285 -32.93 -53.34 36.40
N ILE A 286 -32.93 -52.51 35.35
CA ILE A 286 -33.75 -52.71 34.15
C ILE A 286 -32.86 -52.71 32.90
N GLY A 287 -33.03 -53.71 32.03
CA GLY A 287 -32.59 -53.64 30.64
C GLY A 287 -33.80 -53.33 29.75
N VAL A 288 -33.66 -52.37 28.82
CA VAL A 288 -34.75 -51.91 27.96
C VAL A 288 -34.34 -52.04 26.49
N THR A 289 -35.12 -52.78 25.69
CA THR A 289 -34.98 -52.87 24.24
C THR A 289 -36.18 -52.20 23.57
N GLY A 290 -35.96 -51.01 23.00
CA GLY A 290 -36.98 -50.18 22.38
C GLY A 290 -37.03 -48.79 23.04
N GLY A 291 -36.94 -47.73 22.23
CA GLY A 291 -36.84 -46.36 22.72
C GLY A 291 -38.19 -45.77 23.12
N GLY A 292 -38.26 -45.22 24.33
CA GLY A 292 -39.37 -44.41 24.83
C GLY A 292 -38.84 -43.34 25.81
N LEU A 293 -39.39 -42.13 25.74
CA LEU A 293 -38.97 -41.00 26.58
C LEU A 293 -39.67 -41.03 27.94
N LEU A 294 -38.97 -40.60 28.99
CA LEU A 294 -39.49 -40.46 30.36
C LEU A 294 -39.69 -38.97 30.73
N PRO A 295 -40.59 -38.64 31.69
CA PRO A 295 -40.84 -37.26 32.10
C PRO A 295 -39.65 -36.64 32.85
N ALA A 296 -39.43 -35.34 32.65
CA ALA A 296 -38.40 -34.60 33.38
C ALA A 296 -38.89 -34.23 34.79
N GLY A 297 -38.19 -34.66 35.86
CA GLY A 297 -38.59 -34.32 37.23
C GLY A 297 -37.93 -35.07 38.40
N SER A 298 -36.69 -35.55 38.29
CA SER A 298 -36.01 -36.19 39.43
C SER A 298 -34.49 -36.02 39.39
N ALA A 299 -33.93 -35.37 40.43
CA ALA A 299 -32.49 -35.26 40.63
C ALA A 299 -31.98 -36.39 41.54
N GLY A 300 -30.74 -36.85 41.33
CA GLY A 300 -30.01 -37.70 42.28
C GLY A 300 -29.66 -39.13 41.83
N TYR A 301 -29.97 -39.55 40.61
CA TYR A 301 -29.69 -40.92 40.13
C TYR A 301 -28.79 -40.96 38.90
N THR A 302 -27.84 -41.91 38.87
CA THR A 302 -26.91 -42.14 37.75
C THR A 302 -27.34 -43.36 36.94
N LEU A 303 -27.47 -43.22 35.63
CA LEU A 303 -27.77 -44.33 34.72
C LEU A 303 -26.49 -45.00 34.18
N ARG A 304 -26.57 -46.30 33.93
CA ARG A 304 -25.57 -47.06 33.16
C ARG A 304 -26.30 -47.90 32.12
N HIS A 305 -25.81 -47.89 30.89
CA HIS A 305 -26.34 -48.71 29.80
C HIS A 305 -25.22 -49.59 29.26
N ASN A 306 -25.40 -50.91 29.35
CA ASN A 306 -24.46 -51.93 28.85
C ASN A 306 -23.00 -51.77 29.36
N GLY A 307 -22.83 -51.67 30.68
CA GLY A 307 -21.52 -51.72 31.36
C GLY A 307 -20.77 -50.38 31.47
N THR A 308 -20.92 -49.50 30.47
CA THR A 308 -20.28 -48.17 30.48
C THR A 308 -21.16 -47.13 31.19
N ALA A 309 -20.55 -46.13 31.82
CA ALA A 309 -21.28 -45.07 32.51
C ALA A 309 -21.82 -44.03 31.52
N TRP A 310 -23.12 -43.73 31.61
CA TRP A 310 -23.74 -42.65 30.83
C TRP A 310 -24.29 -41.58 31.78
N VAL A 311 -23.34 -40.79 32.31
CA VAL A 311 -23.62 -39.50 32.96
C VAL A 311 -23.92 -38.47 31.85
N PRO A 312 -24.73 -37.44 32.12
CA PRO A 312 -26.05 -37.32 31.52
C PRO A 312 -26.04 -36.26 30.40
N SER A 313 -27.21 -35.74 30.04
CA SER A 313 -27.34 -34.46 29.32
C SER A 313 -26.88 -33.27 30.18
N ALA A 314 -25.60 -33.24 30.56
CA ALA A 314 -24.96 -32.17 31.31
C ALA A 314 -24.29 -31.16 30.35
N ALA A 315 -25.10 -30.25 29.82
CA ALA A 315 -24.61 -29.07 29.07
C ALA A 315 -25.30 -27.76 29.48
N LEU A 316 -26.50 -27.83 30.09
CA LEU A 316 -27.07 -26.75 30.88
C LEU A 316 -27.71 -27.31 32.16
N THR A 317 -27.00 -27.15 33.29
CA THR A 317 -27.68 -26.92 34.57
C THR A 317 -28.46 -25.62 34.46
N ASN A 318 -29.76 -25.67 34.75
CA ASN A 318 -30.64 -24.52 34.59
C ASN A 318 -30.45 -23.51 35.72
N ASP A 319 -29.71 -22.44 35.45
CA ASP A 319 -29.55 -21.27 36.33
C ASP A 319 -30.36 -20.07 35.79
N GLY A 320 -31.61 -20.31 35.35
CA GLY A 320 -32.56 -19.29 34.90
C GLY A 320 -32.93 -19.29 33.41
N GLY A 321 -32.80 -20.40 32.69
CA GLY A 321 -33.09 -20.52 31.26
C GLY A 321 -34.35 -21.33 30.90
N THR A 322 -34.98 -20.98 29.78
CA THR A 322 -36.14 -21.68 29.19
C THR A 322 -36.02 -21.78 27.67
N ILE A 323 -36.56 -22.85 27.09
CA ILE A 323 -36.65 -23.02 25.63
C ILE A 323 -37.97 -22.41 25.14
N GLY A 324 -37.88 -21.40 24.29
CA GLY A 324 -39.04 -20.73 23.69
C GLY A 324 -39.67 -21.51 22.53
N THR A 325 -40.88 -21.14 22.14
CA THR A 325 -41.73 -21.81 21.13
C THR A 325 -41.06 -21.98 19.75
N TYR A 326 -40.01 -21.19 19.45
CA TYR A 326 -39.24 -21.24 18.21
C TYR A 326 -37.85 -21.89 18.38
N GLY A 327 -37.65 -22.71 19.40
CA GLY A 327 -36.37 -23.39 19.67
C GLY A 327 -35.27 -22.48 20.24
N GLN A 328 -35.62 -21.25 20.64
CA GLN A 328 -34.69 -20.27 21.21
C GLN A 328 -34.33 -20.66 22.65
N LEU A 329 -33.03 -20.70 22.97
CA LEU A 329 -32.56 -20.80 24.36
C LEU A 329 -32.50 -19.39 24.97
N ASN A 330 -33.51 -19.05 25.78
CA ASN A 330 -33.45 -17.84 26.60
C ASN A 330 -32.69 -18.15 27.90
N VAL A 331 -31.79 -17.25 28.31
CA VAL A 331 -31.04 -17.38 29.57
C VAL A 331 -31.24 -16.10 30.37
N GLY A 332 -31.87 -16.19 31.54
CA GLY A 332 -32.13 -15.05 32.43
C GLY A 332 -30.93 -14.64 33.29
N SER A 333 -29.75 -15.21 33.04
CA SER A 333 -28.51 -15.08 33.83
C SER A 333 -27.29 -15.34 32.93
N ILE A 334 -26.08 -15.39 33.50
CA ILE A 334 -24.83 -15.57 32.75
C ILE A 334 -24.68 -17.02 32.26
N LEU A 335 -24.70 -17.24 30.94
CA LEU A 335 -24.35 -18.53 30.34
C LEU A 335 -22.85 -18.80 30.52
N THR A 336 -22.50 -19.71 31.44
CA THR A 336 -21.11 -20.09 31.72
C THR A 336 -20.76 -21.40 31.02
N LEU A 337 -19.84 -21.35 30.05
CA LEU A 337 -19.24 -22.55 29.45
C LEU A 337 -17.95 -22.90 30.21
N PRO A 338 -17.81 -24.11 30.78
CA PRO A 338 -16.57 -24.50 31.46
C PRO A 338 -15.43 -24.66 30.44
N ALA A 339 -14.27 -24.06 30.74
CA ALA A 339 -13.06 -24.28 29.97
C ALA A 339 -12.58 -25.73 30.14
N THR A 340 -12.59 -26.54 29.08
CA THR A 340 -12.10 -27.92 29.13
C THR A 340 -11.31 -28.30 27.88
N THR A 341 -10.34 -29.19 28.05
CA THR A 341 -9.59 -29.85 26.97
C THR A 341 -10.36 -31.03 26.33
N ALA A 342 -11.69 -31.05 26.46
CA ALA A 342 -12.54 -32.20 26.17
C ALA A 342 -13.90 -31.79 25.54
N SER A 343 -14.84 -32.73 25.45
CA SER A 343 -16.15 -32.55 24.82
C SER A 343 -17.16 -31.67 25.58
N ALA A 344 -16.79 -31.10 26.73
CA ALA A 344 -17.65 -30.24 27.54
C ALA A 344 -17.45 -28.75 27.23
N GLY A 345 -18.47 -27.92 27.49
CA GLY A 345 -18.44 -26.48 27.17
C GLY A 345 -18.67 -26.15 25.69
N GLN A 346 -19.48 -26.96 25.00
CA GLN A 346 -19.75 -26.84 23.56
C GLN A 346 -21.24 -26.67 23.28
N LEU A 347 -21.61 -25.66 22.49
CA LEU A 347 -22.96 -25.44 21.97
C LEU A 347 -23.05 -25.93 20.52
N PHE A 348 -24.14 -26.61 20.19
CA PHE A 348 -24.41 -27.20 18.88
C PHE A 348 -25.66 -26.58 18.25
N LEU A 349 -25.63 -26.39 16.93
CA LEU A 349 -26.75 -25.96 16.10
C LEU A 349 -27.01 -27.03 15.04
N GLY A 350 -28.20 -27.65 15.04
CA GLY A 350 -28.53 -28.74 14.11
C GLY A 350 -27.61 -29.98 14.22
N GLY A 351 -26.99 -30.20 15.38
CA GLY A 351 -25.99 -31.26 15.59
C GLY A 351 -24.56 -30.90 15.15
N ILE A 352 -24.36 -29.77 14.48
CA ILE A 352 -23.03 -29.22 14.13
C ILE A 352 -22.55 -28.35 15.28
N ARG A 353 -21.26 -28.42 15.65
CA ARG A 353 -20.70 -27.54 16.69
C ARG A 353 -20.74 -26.08 16.20
N PHE A 354 -21.18 -25.17 17.07
CA PHE A 354 -21.41 -23.77 16.73
C PHE A 354 -20.68 -22.78 17.66
N LEU A 355 -20.54 -23.06 18.96
CA LEU A 355 -19.74 -22.23 19.88
C LEU A 355 -18.97 -23.13 20.86
N HIS A 356 -17.66 -22.89 21.01
CA HIS A 356 -16.82 -23.56 22.01
C HIS A 356 -15.53 -22.79 22.33
N GLY A 357 -14.85 -23.20 23.41
CA GLY A 357 -13.45 -22.88 23.67
C GLY A 357 -12.67 -24.17 23.88
N LEU A 358 -12.12 -24.75 22.80
CA LEU A 358 -11.18 -25.88 22.90
C LEU A 358 -9.75 -25.34 22.95
N GLY A 359 -8.87 -26.00 23.70
CA GLY A 359 -7.59 -25.43 24.10
C GLY A 359 -7.74 -24.38 25.20
N THR A 360 -6.62 -23.86 25.72
CA THR A 360 -6.63 -22.88 26.80
C THR A 360 -6.97 -21.50 26.24
N ASN A 361 -8.00 -20.85 26.80
CA ASN A 361 -8.45 -19.50 26.41
C ASN A 361 -8.84 -19.33 24.92
N GLY A 362 -9.24 -20.40 24.23
CA GLY A 362 -9.76 -20.32 22.87
C GLY A 362 -11.22 -19.85 22.80
N THR A 363 -11.64 -19.22 21.69
CA THR A 363 -13.03 -18.80 21.43
C THR A 363 -13.39 -19.03 19.97
N PHE A 364 -14.27 -19.99 19.69
CA PHE A 364 -14.63 -20.41 18.33
C PHE A 364 -16.14 -20.32 18.13
N LEU A 365 -16.60 -19.52 17.16
CA LEU A 365 -18.02 -19.22 16.89
C LEU A 365 -18.35 -19.36 15.39
N GLY A 366 -19.05 -20.43 15.02
CA GLY A 366 -19.46 -20.71 13.64
C GLY A 366 -19.52 -22.21 13.37
N THR A 367 -20.26 -22.60 12.33
CA THR A 367 -20.32 -24.00 11.88
C THR A 367 -18.96 -24.45 11.36
N GLY A 368 -18.34 -25.40 12.07
CA GLY A 368 -16.98 -25.85 11.74
C GLY A 368 -15.88 -24.82 12.00
N ALA A 369 -16.14 -23.78 12.81
CA ALA A 369 -15.09 -22.92 13.33
C ALA A 369 -14.22 -23.72 14.33
N GLY A 370 -12.91 -23.69 14.17
CA GLY A 370 -11.96 -24.40 15.01
C GLY A 370 -11.87 -25.91 14.74
N SER A 371 -10.66 -26.45 14.88
CA SER A 371 -10.40 -27.89 14.79
C SER A 371 -10.81 -28.64 16.06
N THR A 372 -11.12 -29.93 15.92
CA THR A 372 -11.31 -30.88 17.03
C THR A 372 -10.00 -31.42 17.61
N THR A 373 -8.89 -31.28 16.88
CA THR A 373 -7.55 -31.77 17.24
C THR A 373 -6.59 -30.65 17.69
N ALA A 374 -7.13 -29.43 17.90
CA ALA A 374 -6.36 -28.28 18.33
C ALA A 374 -5.77 -28.47 19.75
N THR A 375 -4.46 -28.27 19.86
CA THR A 375 -3.69 -28.26 21.12
C THR A 375 -2.97 -26.92 21.35
N GLY A 376 -3.13 -25.96 20.43
CA GLY A 376 -2.65 -24.59 20.56
C GLY A 376 -3.67 -23.67 21.24
N ASP A 377 -3.16 -22.71 21.99
CA ASP A 377 -3.91 -21.88 22.93
C ASP A 377 -4.22 -20.47 22.39
N MET A 378 -5.13 -19.74 23.05
CA MET A 378 -5.45 -18.33 22.80
C MET A 378 -5.96 -18.00 21.38
N ASN A 379 -6.48 -19.00 20.66
CA ASN A 379 -7.03 -18.83 19.32
C ASN A 379 -8.47 -18.29 19.36
N THR A 380 -8.78 -17.27 18.57
CA THR A 380 -10.14 -16.73 18.36
C THR A 380 -10.57 -16.94 16.91
N ALA A 381 -11.70 -17.58 16.65
CA ALA A 381 -12.23 -17.79 15.30
C ALA A 381 -13.73 -17.50 15.22
N VAL A 382 -14.16 -16.70 14.25
CA VAL A 382 -15.57 -16.33 14.05
C VAL A 382 -15.95 -16.49 12.58
N GLY A 383 -16.93 -17.34 12.28
CA GLY A 383 -17.42 -17.62 10.92
C GLY A 383 -17.26 -19.09 10.52
N MET A 384 -18.05 -19.52 9.52
CA MET A 384 -18.04 -20.90 9.03
C MET A 384 -16.65 -21.33 8.54
N SER A 385 -16.20 -22.52 8.95
CA SER A 385 -14.88 -23.10 8.62
C SER A 385 -13.65 -22.27 9.02
N SER A 386 -13.80 -21.24 9.87
CA SER A 386 -12.69 -20.38 10.32
C SER A 386 -11.74 -21.17 11.23
N GLN A 387 -10.43 -21.17 10.95
CA GLN A 387 -9.42 -22.04 11.63
C GLN A 387 -9.77 -23.54 11.65
N GLY A 388 -10.38 -24.05 10.57
CA GLY A 388 -10.92 -25.41 10.50
C GLY A 388 -9.92 -26.58 10.63
N GLN A 389 -8.61 -26.36 10.56
CA GLN A 389 -7.58 -27.43 10.58
C GLN A 389 -6.50 -27.30 11.69
N VAL A 390 -6.59 -26.29 12.57
CA VAL A 390 -5.48 -25.96 13.50
C VAL A 390 -5.12 -27.12 14.46
N THR A 391 -3.83 -27.45 14.57
CA THR A 391 -3.33 -28.58 15.37
C THR A 391 -2.49 -28.13 16.55
N THR A 392 -1.51 -27.24 16.35
CA THR A 392 -0.64 -26.69 17.41
C THR A 392 -0.50 -25.17 17.37
N GLY A 393 -0.96 -24.51 16.30
CA GLY A 393 -0.90 -23.06 16.16
C GLY A 393 -1.63 -22.32 17.29
N SER A 394 -1.01 -21.28 17.85
CA SER A 394 -1.52 -20.54 19.01
C SER A 394 -1.62 -19.02 18.75
N GLY A 395 -2.50 -18.32 19.46
CA GLY A 395 -2.67 -16.86 19.38
C GLY A 395 -3.27 -16.33 18.07
N ASN A 396 -3.89 -17.19 17.26
CA ASN A 396 -4.45 -16.80 15.96
C ASN A 396 -5.85 -16.20 16.09
N THR A 397 -6.10 -15.05 15.46
CA THR A 397 -7.41 -14.38 15.42
C THR A 397 -7.98 -14.39 14.01
N SER A 398 -9.18 -14.95 13.81
CA SER A 398 -9.83 -15.01 12.50
C SER A 398 -11.31 -14.63 12.56
N VAL A 399 -11.78 -13.84 11.58
CA VAL A 399 -13.16 -13.35 11.50
C VAL A 399 -13.61 -13.31 10.04
N GLY A 400 -14.40 -14.30 9.62
CA GLY A 400 -14.94 -14.43 8.27
C GLY A 400 -15.03 -15.89 7.81
N MET A 401 -15.92 -16.18 6.87
CA MET A 401 -16.05 -17.52 6.29
C MET A 401 -14.73 -17.95 5.61
N GLY A 402 -14.25 -19.16 5.93
CA GLY A 402 -13.01 -19.72 5.38
C GLY A 402 -11.71 -19.03 5.81
N SER A 403 -11.75 -18.10 6.77
CA SER A 403 -10.54 -17.40 7.25
C SER A 403 -9.61 -18.35 8.02
N LEU A 404 -8.32 -18.37 7.68
CA LEU A 404 -7.33 -19.31 8.24
C LEU A 404 -7.71 -20.80 8.14
N GLN A 405 -8.53 -21.20 7.15
CA GLN A 405 -9.14 -22.54 7.11
C GLN A 405 -8.11 -23.70 7.12
N SER A 406 -6.98 -23.55 6.41
CA SER A 406 -5.97 -24.61 6.25
C SER A 406 -4.85 -24.62 7.30
N LEU A 407 -4.90 -23.71 8.28
CA LEU A 407 -3.83 -23.55 9.27
C LEU A 407 -3.66 -24.81 10.11
N SER A 408 -2.42 -25.24 10.35
CA SER A 408 -2.08 -26.35 11.25
C SER A 408 -1.20 -25.89 12.42
N THR A 409 0.03 -25.45 12.16
CA THR A 409 1.04 -25.15 13.21
C THR A 409 1.38 -23.67 13.39
N GLY A 410 1.03 -22.82 12.43
CA GLY A 410 1.39 -21.39 12.44
C GLY A 410 0.72 -20.61 13.58
N SER A 411 1.41 -19.60 14.11
CA SER A 411 0.97 -18.87 15.31
C SER A 411 0.91 -17.36 15.14
N ASN A 412 0.15 -16.67 15.99
CA ASN A 412 0.00 -15.22 16.02
C ASN A 412 -0.50 -14.57 14.70
N ASN A 413 -1.26 -15.30 13.88
CA ASN A 413 -1.84 -14.75 12.65
C ASN A 413 -3.16 -14.01 12.91
N VAL A 414 -3.46 -12.97 12.14
CA VAL A 414 -4.73 -12.22 12.15
C VAL A 414 -5.36 -12.29 10.76
N ALA A 415 -6.62 -12.73 10.64
CA ALA A 415 -7.30 -12.95 9.36
C ALA A 415 -8.77 -12.51 9.38
N VAL A 416 -9.05 -11.28 8.94
CA VAL A 416 -10.38 -10.65 8.99
C VAL A 416 -10.91 -10.46 7.56
N GLY A 417 -11.84 -11.30 7.14
CA GLY A 417 -12.48 -11.27 5.82
C GLY A 417 -12.88 -12.65 5.33
N TYR A 418 -13.73 -12.70 4.30
CA TYR A 418 -14.00 -13.93 3.56
C TYR A 418 -12.72 -14.42 2.88
N GLY A 419 -12.32 -15.67 3.13
CA GLY A 419 -11.13 -16.27 2.54
C GLY A 419 -9.79 -15.63 2.94
N ALA A 420 -9.75 -14.78 3.97
CA ALA A 420 -8.49 -14.18 4.43
C ALA A 420 -7.55 -15.27 4.98
N LEU A 421 -6.32 -15.33 4.46
CA LEU A 421 -5.29 -16.32 4.83
C LEU A 421 -5.69 -17.80 4.66
N ALA A 422 -6.65 -18.12 3.79
CA ALA A 422 -7.30 -19.44 3.75
C ALA A 422 -6.34 -20.64 3.57
N ASP A 423 -5.29 -20.48 2.74
CA ASP A 423 -4.36 -21.58 2.40
C ASP A 423 -3.07 -21.57 3.22
N ASN A 424 -2.94 -20.73 4.25
CA ASN A 424 -1.81 -20.81 5.18
C ASN A 424 -1.86 -22.12 5.95
N THR A 425 -0.78 -22.91 5.91
CA THR A 425 -0.68 -24.20 6.61
C THR A 425 0.23 -24.14 7.84
N VAL A 426 1.34 -23.40 7.78
CA VAL A 426 2.39 -23.42 8.83
C VAL A 426 2.92 -22.05 9.25
N ALA A 427 2.62 -20.99 8.49
CA ALA A 427 3.26 -19.70 8.64
C ALA A 427 2.70 -18.88 9.82
N SER A 428 3.58 -18.12 10.48
CA SER A 428 3.29 -17.32 11.67
C SER A 428 3.32 -15.81 11.40
N ALA A 429 2.76 -15.05 12.34
CA ALA A 429 2.85 -13.59 12.44
C ALA A 429 2.36 -12.82 11.19
N ASN A 430 1.43 -13.38 10.41
CA ASN A 430 0.82 -12.68 9.28
C ASN A 430 -0.47 -11.94 9.70
N VAL A 431 -0.70 -10.75 9.15
CA VAL A 431 -1.95 -9.98 9.28
C VAL A 431 -2.61 -9.89 7.91
N ALA A 432 -3.90 -10.18 7.82
CA ALA A 432 -4.71 -10.01 6.61
C ALA A 432 -6.10 -9.47 6.95
N VAL A 433 -6.47 -8.36 6.33
CA VAL A 433 -7.75 -7.68 6.54
C VAL A 433 -8.36 -7.32 5.19
N GLY A 434 -9.34 -8.09 4.72
CA GLY A 434 -10.00 -7.91 3.43
C GLY A 434 -10.48 -9.21 2.79
N LEU A 435 -11.30 -9.08 1.74
CA LEU A 435 -11.70 -10.21 0.90
C LEU A 435 -10.47 -10.83 0.22
N SER A 436 -10.21 -12.11 0.49
CA SER A 436 -9.10 -12.89 -0.08
C SER A 436 -7.71 -12.26 0.11
N ALA A 437 -7.52 -11.50 1.20
CA ALA A 437 -6.21 -10.97 1.59
C ALA A 437 -5.28 -12.13 2.02
N LEU A 438 -4.05 -12.19 1.49
CA LEU A 438 -3.09 -13.28 1.69
C LEU A 438 -3.62 -14.70 1.37
N LEU A 439 -4.60 -14.83 0.46
CA LEU A 439 -5.33 -16.08 0.17
C LEU A 439 -4.41 -17.30 0.01
N MET A 440 -3.46 -17.23 -0.93
CA MET A 440 -2.49 -18.28 -1.27
C MET A 440 -1.10 -17.97 -0.68
N ASN A 441 -1.02 -17.91 0.65
CA ASN A 441 0.25 -17.91 1.38
C ASN A 441 0.40 -19.18 2.23
N THR A 442 1.02 -20.22 1.69
CA THR A 442 1.19 -21.49 2.44
C THR A 442 2.21 -21.41 3.59
N THR A 443 3.32 -20.66 3.42
CA THR A 443 4.51 -20.78 4.31
C THR A 443 5.23 -19.47 4.67
N ALA A 444 4.91 -18.33 4.07
CA ALA A 444 5.69 -17.10 4.26
C ALA A 444 5.26 -16.34 5.53
N GLU A 445 6.21 -15.91 6.36
CA GLU A 445 5.97 -15.29 7.68
C GLU A 445 6.18 -13.77 7.66
N GLY A 446 5.54 -13.08 8.61
CA GLY A 446 5.72 -11.65 8.89
C GLY A 446 4.95 -10.68 7.98
N ASN A 447 4.03 -11.15 7.14
CA ASN A 447 3.37 -10.30 6.14
C ASN A 447 2.18 -9.51 6.69
N VAL A 448 1.90 -8.34 6.12
CA VAL A 448 0.73 -7.50 6.44
C VAL A 448 -0.04 -7.17 5.15
N ALA A 449 -1.29 -7.63 5.02
CA ALA A 449 -2.23 -7.24 3.98
C ALA A 449 -3.45 -6.50 4.54
N VAL A 450 -3.76 -5.33 3.99
CA VAL A 450 -5.01 -4.60 4.29
C VAL A 450 -5.65 -4.12 2.99
N GLY A 451 -6.70 -4.81 2.56
CA GLY A 451 -7.40 -4.56 1.30
C GLY A 451 -7.85 -5.84 0.61
N ALA A 452 -8.89 -5.76 -0.22
CA ALA A 452 -9.30 -6.91 -1.03
C ALA A 452 -8.22 -7.25 -2.07
N GLY A 453 -7.84 -8.53 -2.16
CA GLY A 453 -6.79 -9.03 -3.06
C GLY A 453 -5.36 -8.58 -2.73
N ALA A 454 -5.13 -7.96 -1.57
CA ALA A 454 -3.79 -7.59 -1.11
C ALA A 454 -2.96 -8.85 -0.76
N LEU A 455 -1.73 -8.94 -1.28
CA LEU A 455 -0.87 -10.14 -1.19
C LEU A 455 -1.57 -11.47 -1.58
N ALA A 456 -2.54 -11.47 -2.50
CA ALA A 456 -3.39 -12.65 -2.74
C ALA A 456 -2.62 -13.94 -3.10
N LEU A 457 -1.49 -13.81 -3.80
CA LEU A 457 -0.47 -14.84 -4.00
C LEU A 457 0.77 -14.45 -3.17
N GLN A 458 1.33 -15.38 -2.39
CA GLN A 458 2.64 -15.22 -1.72
C GLN A 458 3.47 -16.49 -1.66
N SER A 459 2.91 -17.69 -1.57
CA SER A 459 3.76 -18.87 -1.41
C SER A 459 3.09 -20.16 -1.84
N PHE A 460 3.67 -20.80 -2.86
CA PHE A 460 3.33 -22.14 -3.33
C PHE A 460 4.61 -22.94 -3.54
N GLY A 461 4.67 -24.16 -2.98
CA GLY A 461 5.74 -25.13 -3.30
C GLY A 461 6.98 -25.17 -2.40
N ASN A 462 7.11 -24.36 -1.33
CA ASN A 462 8.26 -24.43 -0.42
C ASN A 462 8.24 -25.63 0.56
N GLY A 463 7.84 -26.82 0.10
CA GLY A 463 7.90 -28.08 0.88
C GLY A 463 7.14 -28.12 2.21
N GLY A 464 6.35 -27.10 2.56
CA GLY A 464 5.73 -26.94 3.88
C GLY A 464 6.66 -26.34 4.95
N VAL A 465 7.76 -25.70 4.59
CA VAL A 465 8.72 -25.07 5.53
C VAL A 465 8.45 -23.56 5.64
N ALA A 466 8.22 -23.08 6.87
CA ALA A 466 8.00 -21.66 7.16
C ALA A 466 9.29 -20.82 7.01
N TRP A 467 9.16 -19.57 6.59
CA TRP A 467 10.30 -18.68 6.30
C TRP A 467 9.91 -17.19 6.36
N THR A 468 10.80 -16.32 6.83
CA THR A 468 10.58 -14.87 6.96
C THR A 468 10.53 -14.17 5.61
N SER A 469 9.51 -13.34 5.40
CA SER A 469 9.26 -12.64 4.13
C SER A 469 8.89 -11.16 4.29
N ASP A 470 8.26 -10.79 5.41
CA ASP A 470 8.11 -9.41 5.91
C ASP A 470 7.52 -8.41 4.90
N ASN A 471 6.64 -8.84 3.98
CA ASN A 471 6.02 -7.94 3.01
C ASN A 471 4.80 -7.22 3.61
N THR A 472 4.69 -5.91 3.38
CA THR A 472 3.51 -5.11 3.74
C THR A 472 2.80 -4.63 2.47
N ALA A 473 1.49 -4.81 2.36
CA ALA A 473 0.67 -4.13 1.35
C ALA A 473 -0.68 -3.65 1.89
N VAL A 474 -1.04 -2.42 1.53
CA VAL A 474 -2.24 -1.73 2.00
C VAL A 474 -2.92 -1.07 0.79
N GLY A 475 -4.03 -1.64 0.34
CA GLY A 475 -4.77 -1.17 -0.83
C GLY A 475 -5.49 -2.30 -1.58
N TRP A 476 -6.45 -1.94 -2.43
CA TRP A 476 -7.07 -2.88 -3.36
C TRP A 476 -6.01 -3.38 -4.35
N ASN A 477 -5.86 -4.71 -4.45
CA ASN A 477 -4.87 -5.37 -5.28
C ASN A 477 -3.42 -4.83 -5.13
N ALA A 478 -3.00 -4.50 -3.91
CA ALA A 478 -1.61 -4.16 -3.61
C ALA A 478 -0.77 -5.44 -3.43
N LEU A 479 0.38 -5.54 -4.11
CA LEU A 479 1.28 -6.71 -4.08
C LEU A 479 0.60 -8.06 -4.40
N THR A 480 -0.46 -8.05 -5.23
CA THR A 480 -1.35 -9.21 -5.48
C THR A 480 -0.64 -10.44 -6.02
N SER A 481 0.30 -10.27 -6.95
CA SER A 481 1.03 -11.36 -7.60
C SER A 481 2.49 -11.37 -7.17
N ASN A 482 2.74 -11.62 -5.89
CA ASN A 482 4.08 -11.94 -5.39
C ASN A 482 4.34 -13.45 -5.57
N ALA A 483 5.44 -13.84 -6.23
CA ALA A 483 5.74 -15.25 -6.50
C ALA A 483 7.12 -15.68 -5.97
N PRO A 484 7.45 -15.40 -4.69
CA PRO A 484 8.75 -15.72 -4.13
C PRO A 484 9.03 -17.22 -4.14
N THR A 485 10.25 -17.55 -4.57
CA THR A 485 10.85 -18.87 -4.39
C THR A 485 11.68 -18.88 -3.11
N SER A 486 12.00 -20.07 -2.59
CA SER A 486 12.71 -20.29 -1.32
C SER A 486 14.19 -19.86 -1.28
N THR A 487 14.57 -18.95 -2.18
CA THR A 487 15.92 -18.43 -2.41
C THR A 487 15.97 -16.90 -2.25
N ALA A 488 15.26 -16.36 -1.26
CA ALA A 488 15.23 -14.94 -0.88
C ALA A 488 14.72 -13.94 -1.94
N THR A 489 13.90 -14.41 -2.88
CA THR A 489 13.15 -13.54 -3.81
C THR A 489 11.86 -13.06 -3.18
N GLY A 490 11.28 -11.94 -3.65
CA GLY A 490 9.95 -11.47 -3.26
C GLY A 490 9.77 -11.05 -1.80
N ILE A 491 10.81 -10.61 -1.10
CA ILE A 491 10.77 -10.25 0.34
C ILE A 491 10.92 -8.76 0.64
N GLN A 492 10.49 -8.35 1.83
CA GLN A 492 10.68 -7.01 2.40
C GLN A 492 10.13 -5.86 1.53
N ASN A 493 9.08 -6.13 0.75
CA ASN A 493 8.42 -5.13 -0.07
C ASN A 493 7.33 -4.39 0.73
N THR A 494 7.17 -3.08 0.52
CA THR A 494 6.14 -2.24 1.14
C THR A 494 5.30 -1.55 0.06
N ALA A 495 4.02 -1.91 -0.07
CA ALA A 495 3.13 -1.49 -1.16
C ALA A 495 1.86 -0.80 -0.63
N VAL A 496 1.81 0.53 -0.59
CA VAL A 496 0.69 1.31 -0.02
C VAL A 496 -0.01 2.11 -1.11
N GLY A 497 -1.14 1.60 -1.59
CA GLY A 497 -1.96 2.21 -2.65
C GLY A 497 -2.68 1.17 -3.50
N ALA A 498 -3.77 1.56 -4.16
CA ALA A 498 -4.47 0.66 -5.09
C ALA A 498 -3.55 0.28 -6.27
N GLY A 499 -3.32 -1.01 -6.48
CA GLY A 499 -2.40 -1.53 -7.50
C GLY A 499 -0.91 -1.21 -7.28
N ALA A 500 -0.49 -0.79 -6.08
CA ALA A 500 0.93 -0.62 -5.76
C ALA A 500 1.63 -2.00 -5.82
N LEU A 501 2.75 -2.10 -6.56
CA LEU A 501 3.47 -3.36 -6.81
C LEU A 501 2.57 -4.54 -7.26
N GLN A 502 1.48 -4.26 -8.01
CA GLN A 502 0.44 -5.25 -8.34
C GLN A 502 0.99 -6.58 -8.89
N VAL A 503 2.00 -6.50 -9.75
CA VAL A 503 2.82 -7.64 -10.19
C VAL A 503 4.20 -7.51 -9.56
N ASN A 504 4.65 -8.56 -8.84
CA ASN A 504 6.00 -8.67 -8.31
C ASN A 504 6.52 -10.11 -8.35
N ALA A 505 7.05 -10.57 -9.50
CA ALA A 505 7.37 -11.99 -9.66
C ALA A 505 8.46 -12.45 -8.66
N THR A 506 9.57 -11.72 -8.55
CA THR A 506 10.70 -12.07 -7.65
C THR A 506 11.36 -10.89 -6.94
N GLY A 507 10.92 -9.65 -7.15
CA GLY A 507 11.60 -8.45 -6.65
C GLY A 507 11.59 -8.31 -5.12
N SER A 508 12.72 -7.94 -4.52
CA SER A 508 12.88 -7.77 -3.07
C SER A 508 13.25 -6.34 -2.66
N HIS A 509 12.91 -5.95 -1.43
CA HIS A 509 13.24 -4.66 -0.80
C HIS A 509 12.63 -3.42 -1.47
N ASN A 510 11.53 -3.56 -2.24
CA ASN A 510 10.91 -2.43 -2.93
C ASN A 510 9.88 -1.70 -2.07
N VAL A 511 9.93 -0.37 -2.05
CA VAL A 511 8.92 0.50 -1.42
C VAL A 511 8.11 1.19 -2.52
N ALA A 512 6.79 1.05 -2.50
CA ALA A 512 5.86 1.62 -3.47
C ALA A 512 4.65 2.25 -2.75
N VAL A 513 4.58 3.57 -2.69
CA VAL A 513 3.56 4.33 -1.96
C VAL A 513 2.86 5.30 -2.92
N GLY A 514 1.64 4.94 -3.32
CA GLY A 514 0.84 5.65 -4.31
C GLY A 514 0.02 4.68 -5.18
N ALA A 515 -1.07 5.17 -5.77
CA ALA A 515 -1.85 4.37 -6.71
C ALA A 515 -0.99 3.99 -7.93
N GLN A 516 -0.94 2.70 -8.28
CA GLN A 516 -0.14 2.15 -9.37
C GLN A 516 1.37 2.46 -9.28
N ALA A 517 1.90 2.77 -8.09
CA ALA A 517 3.34 2.88 -7.88
C ALA A 517 4.01 1.51 -8.15
N LEU A 518 5.03 1.49 -9.01
CA LEU A 518 5.87 0.32 -9.33
C LEU A 518 5.06 -0.93 -9.76
N SER A 519 3.89 -0.75 -10.40
CA SER A 519 2.90 -1.82 -10.59
C SER A 519 3.33 -2.99 -11.50
N SER A 520 4.36 -2.81 -12.32
CA SER A 520 4.80 -3.75 -13.36
C SER A 520 6.15 -4.45 -13.08
N SER A 521 6.67 -4.30 -11.86
CA SER A 521 8.00 -4.77 -11.44
C SER A 521 8.10 -6.29 -11.40
N THR A 522 8.60 -6.95 -12.44
CA THR A 522 8.75 -8.41 -12.41
C THR A 522 9.89 -8.87 -11.51
N THR A 523 11.11 -8.36 -11.69
CA THR A 523 12.32 -8.88 -11.01
C THR A 523 13.16 -7.79 -10.33
N ALA A 524 12.73 -6.53 -10.38
CA ALA A 524 13.47 -5.39 -9.86
C ALA A 524 13.60 -5.39 -8.32
N GLU A 525 14.73 -4.89 -7.79
CA GLU A 525 15.02 -4.89 -6.35
C GLU A 525 15.41 -3.51 -5.81
N SER A 526 15.17 -3.27 -4.51
CA SER A 526 15.63 -2.07 -3.78
C SER A 526 15.18 -0.73 -4.37
N ASN A 527 14.02 -0.68 -5.03
CA ASN A 527 13.45 0.57 -5.56
C ASN A 527 12.61 1.29 -4.50
N VAL A 528 12.59 2.63 -4.56
CA VAL A 528 11.68 3.48 -3.79
C VAL A 528 10.81 4.27 -4.78
N ALA A 529 9.50 4.11 -4.72
CA ALA A 529 8.50 4.80 -5.53
C ALA A 529 7.48 5.48 -4.60
N LEU A 530 7.43 6.81 -4.57
CA LEU A 530 6.54 7.61 -3.72
C LEU A 530 5.78 8.63 -4.58
N GLY A 531 4.55 8.31 -4.94
CA GLY A 531 3.71 9.08 -5.84
C GLY A 531 2.83 8.15 -6.69
N ALA A 532 1.74 8.68 -7.25
CA ALA A 532 0.96 7.92 -8.21
C ALA A 532 1.82 7.58 -9.43
N ARG A 533 1.77 6.32 -9.89
CA ARG A 533 2.45 5.85 -11.12
C ARG A 533 3.98 6.12 -11.16
N ALA A 534 4.61 6.36 -10.01
CA ALA A 534 6.07 6.41 -9.91
C ALA A 534 6.63 5.03 -10.26
N LEU A 535 7.63 4.97 -11.14
CA LEU A 535 8.19 3.72 -11.70
C LEU A 535 7.15 2.74 -12.29
N VAL A 536 5.98 3.20 -12.75
CA VAL A 536 4.84 2.33 -13.16
C VAL A 536 5.21 1.24 -14.18
N ASN A 537 6.10 1.55 -15.14
CA ASN A 537 6.54 0.61 -16.17
C ASN A 537 7.94 -0.01 -15.91
N ASN A 538 8.53 0.18 -14.72
CA ASN A 538 9.74 -0.55 -14.36
C ASN A 538 9.45 -2.04 -14.22
N THR A 539 10.28 -2.88 -14.84
CA THR A 539 10.16 -4.35 -14.82
C THR A 539 11.32 -5.00 -14.08
N THR A 540 12.58 -4.67 -14.39
CA THR A 540 13.74 -5.40 -13.85
C THR A 540 14.81 -4.54 -13.16
N ALA A 541 14.76 -3.22 -13.26
CA ALA A 541 15.89 -2.40 -12.82
C ALA A 541 15.75 -1.93 -11.37
N GLY A 542 16.81 -2.15 -10.60
CA GLY A 542 16.88 -1.91 -9.17
C GLY A 542 17.61 -0.63 -8.77
N ALA A 543 17.59 -0.39 -7.46
CA ALA A 543 18.25 0.73 -6.78
C ALA A 543 17.78 2.13 -7.24
N ASN A 544 16.59 2.28 -7.82
CA ASN A 544 16.07 3.58 -8.22
C ASN A 544 15.27 4.26 -7.09
N VAL A 545 15.30 5.59 -7.06
CA VAL A 545 14.46 6.42 -6.19
C VAL A 545 13.59 7.30 -7.07
N ALA A 546 12.27 7.21 -6.93
CA ALA A 546 11.26 7.95 -7.69
C ALA A 546 10.26 8.61 -6.73
N VAL A 547 10.23 9.94 -6.67
CA VAL A 547 9.36 10.71 -5.75
C VAL A 547 8.61 11.78 -6.54
N GLY A 548 7.30 11.59 -6.72
CA GLY A 548 6.43 12.44 -7.52
C GLY A 548 5.56 11.63 -8.49
N ASP A 549 4.43 12.20 -8.92
CA ASP A 549 3.59 11.57 -9.95
C ASP A 549 4.37 11.45 -11.27
N PHE A 550 4.33 10.25 -11.86
CA PHE A 550 5.12 9.84 -13.02
C PHE A 550 6.65 10.00 -12.91
N ALA A 551 7.24 10.15 -11.71
CA ALA A 551 8.70 10.07 -11.56
C ALA A 551 9.21 8.70 -12.07
N LEU A 552 10.20 8.70 -12.97
CA LEU A 552 10.69 7.49 -13.69
C LEU A 552 9.58 6.68 -14.39
N GLY A 553 8.43 7.29 -14.74
CA GLY A 553 7.22 6.54 -15.11
C GLY A 553 7.33 5.63 -16.34
N ALA A 554 8.02 6.06 -17.41
CA ALA A 554 8.03 5.37 -18.71
C ALA A 554 9.36 4.65 -19.02
N GLN A 555 9.85 3.86 -18.06
CA GLN A 555 10.95 2.92 -18.33
C GLN A 555 10.53 1.83 -19.33
N ASP A 556 11.50 1.30 -20.06
CA ASP A 556 11.28 0.31 -21.14
C ASP A 556 12.50 -0.63 -21.22
N TYR A 557 12.52 -1.64 -20.34
CA TYR A 557 13.65 -2.58 -20.22
C TYR A 557 13.45 -3.80 -21.12
N SER A 558 13.97 -3.75 -22.34
CA SER A 558 13.96 -4.89 -23.27
C SER A 558 14.97 -6.02 -22.90
N ASN A 559 15.63 -5.93 -21.74
CA ASN A 559 16.80 -6.73 -21.36
C ASN A 559 16.48 -8.14 -20.82
N GLY A 560 15.65 -8.92 -21.53
CA GLY A 560 15.50 -10.37 -21.31
C GLY A 560 15.02 -10.84 -19.93
N GLY A 561 14.50 -9.95 -19.07
CA GLY A 561 13.98 -10.29 -17.73
C GLY A 561 15.01 -10.28 -16.59
N THR A 562 16.29 -10.01 -16.84
CA THR A 562 17.32 -10.00 -15.79
C THR A 562 17.34 -8.70 -14.98
N ALA A 563 17.48 -8.85 -13.67
CA ALA A 563 17.58 -7.72 -12.74
C ALA A 563 18.98 -7.10 -12.73
N TRP A 564 19.07 -5.78 -12.55
CA TRP A 564 20.33 -5.05 -12.55
C TRP A 564 20.23 -3.71 -11.79
N SER A 565 21.34 -3.21 -11.26
CA SER A 565 21.39 -1.92 -10.53
C SER A 565 21.44 -0.76 -11.53
N SER A 566 20.41 0.11 -11.55
CA SER A 566 20.35 1.27 -12.45
C SER A 566 20.48 2.62 -11.74
N GLU A 567 20.33 2.67 -10.42
CA GLU A 567 20.82 3.76 -9.56
C GLU A 567 20.31 5.17 -9.92
N ASN A 568 19.15 5.27 -10.58
CA ASN A 568 18.59 6.57 -10.97
C ASN A 568 17.78 7.18 -9.81
N THR A 569 18.02 8.45 -9.51
CA THR A 569 17.23 9.25 -8.57
C THR A 569 16.38 10.27 -9.34
N ALA A 570 15.07 10.31 -9.11
CA ALA A 570 14.12 11.20 -9.75
C ALA A 570 13.15 11.77 -8.70
N VAL A 571 13.23 13.07 -8.43
CA VAL A 571 12.43 13.75 -7.40
C VAL A 571 11.72 14.95 -8.03
N GLY A 572 10.44 14.79 -8.37
CA GLY A 572 9.60 15.79 -9.00
C GLY A 572 8.58 15.18 -9.96
N PHE A 573 7.52 15.93 -10.24
CA PHE A 573 6.53 15.57 -11.26
C PHE A 573 7.20 15.38 -12.64
N GLU A 574 6.98 14.21 -13.26
CA GLU A 574 7.61 13.80 -14.54
C GLU A 574 9.16 13.89 -14.55
N ALA A 575 9.82 13.81 -13.38
CA ALA A 575 11.29 13.73 -13.33
C ALA A 575 11.77 12.39 -13.92
N LEU A 576 12.77 12.44 -14.81
CA LEU A 576 13.32 11.30 -15.55
C LEU A 576 12.29 10.41 -16.30
N TYR A 577 11.13 10.98 -16.69
CA TYR A 577 9.97 10.21 -17.17
C TYR A 577 10.28 9.23 -18.32
N TRP A 578 10.89 9.70 -19.43
CA TRP A 578 11.26 8.87 -20.59
C TRP A 578 12.70 8.33 -20.53
N ASN A 579 13.17 7.87 -19.37
CA ASN A 579 14.42 7.12 -19.31
C ASN A 579 14.21 5.71 -19.90
N LYS A 580 14.90 5.36 -21.00
CA LYS A 580 14.68 4.09 -21.75
C LYS A 580 15.96 3.23 -21.91
N PRO A 581 16.59 2.81 -20.81
CA PRO A 581 17.74 1.92 -20.82
C PRO A 581 17.44 0.56 -21.49
N THR A 582 17.86 0.41 -22.74
CA THR A 582 17.73 -0.81 -23.54
C THR A 582 18.82 -1.84 -23.27
N LEU A 583 19.89 -1.47 -22.57
CA LEU A 583 21.06 -2.30 -22.26
C LEU A 583 21.54 -2.01 -20.82
N SER A 584 22.30 -2.94 -20.23
CA SER A 584 23.02 -2.70 -18.96
C SER A 584 24.14 -1.64 -19.05
N THR A 585 24.30 -1.00 -20.21
CA THR A 585 25.33 0.00 -20.52
C THR A 585 24.75 1.39 -20.83
N ASN A 586 23.46 1.63 -20.63
CA ASN A 586 22.83 2.94 -20.87
C ASN A 586 21.74 3.28 -19.82
N GLY A 587 21.33 4.56 -19.74
CA GLY A 587 20.19 5.02 -18.91
C GLY A 587 20.27 4.80 -17.39
N TYR A 588 21.48 4.80 -16.81
CA TYR A 588 21.73 4.56 -15.37
C TYR A 588 22.48 5.71 -14.67
N GLN A 589 22.47 5.71 -13.32
CA GLN A 589 23.13 6.68 -12.43
C GLN A 589 22.74 8.15 -12.66
N ASN A 590 21.56 8.42 -13.23
CA ASN A 590 21.07 9.78 -13.44
C ASN A 590 20.38 10.32 -12.17
N THR A 591 20.66 11.56 -11.79
CA THR A 591 20.02 12.28 -10.68
C THR A 591 19.21 13.47 -11.21
N ALA A 592 17.88 13.39 -11.16
CA ALA A 592 16.95 14.43 -11.58
C ALA A 592 16.14 14.95 -10.38
N VAL A 593 16.25 16.24 -10.06
CA VAL A 593 15.56 16.87 -8.91
C VAL A 593 14.88 18.15 -9.38
N GLY A 594 13.56 18.09 -9.57
CA GLY A 594 12.73 19.18 -10.08
C GLY A 594 11.68 18.69 -11.09
N ALA A 595 10.57 19.41 -11.20
CA ALA A 595 9.53 19.07 -12.16
C ALA A 595 10.09 19.07 -13.60
N ARG A 596 9.90 17.96 -14.31
CA ARG A 596 10.42 17.70 -15.67
C ARG A 596 11.94 17.83 -15.81
N ALA A 597 12.71 17.62 -14.74
CA ALA A 597 14.16 17.47 -14.84
C ALA A 597 14.50 16.19 -15.63
N LEU A 598 15.37 16.32 -16.63
CA LEU A 598 15.95 15.23 -17.44
C LEU A 598 14.90 14.28 -18.04
N THR A 599 13.75 14.84 -18.45
CA THR A 599 12.52 14.09 -18.73
C THR A 599 12.53 13.26 -20.03
N SER A 600 13.49 13.48 -20.94
CA SER A 600 13.55 12.87 -22.29
C SER A 600 14.65 11.81 -22.48
N ASN A 601 15.30 11.40 -21.38
CA ASN A 601 16.61 10.75 -21.34
C ASN A 601 16.65 9.30 -21.87
N SER A 602 16.46 9.08 -23.17
CA SER A 602 16.36 7.72 -23.73
C SER A 602 17.51 6.78 -23.32
N THR A 603 18.78 7.20 -23.38
CA THR A 603 19.95 6.33 -23.10
C THR A 603 21.07 7.01 -22.31
N GLY A 604 20.95 8.31 -21.99
CA GLY A 604 21.99 9.06 -21.27
C GLY A 604 22.29 8.50 -19.88
N LEU A 605 23.57 8.46 -19.48
CA LEU A 605 24.01 7.94 -18.18
C LEU A 605 24.84 8.94 -17.37
N SER A 606 24.82 8.77 -16.04
CA SER A 606 25.57 9.57 -15.05
C SER A 606 25.30 11.08 -15.09
N ASN A 607 24.13 11.53 -15.56
CA ASN A 607 23.78 12.95 -15.60
C ASN A 607 23.18 13.45 -14.28
N VAL A 608 23.46 14.70 -13.90
CA VAL A 608 22.85 15.42 -12.77
C VAL A 608 22.01 16.58 -13.30
N ALA A 609 20.74 16.68 -12.90
CA ALA A 609 19.76 17.64 -13.38
C ALA A 609 18.93 18.19 -12.20
N VAL A 610 19.37 19.29 -11.59
CA VAL A 610 18.74 19.91 -10.42
C VAL A 610 18.09 21.23 -10.81
N GLY A 611 16.76 21.25 -10.92
CA GLY A 611 15.96 22.41 -11.31
C GLY A 611 14.84 22.04 -12.28
N ARG A 612 13.77 22.84 -12.28
CA ARG A 612 12.65 22.66 -13.22
C ARG A 612 13.17 22.72 -14.67
N GLY A 613 12.99 21.65 -15.43
CA GLY A 613 13.43 21.55 -16.81
C GLY A 613 14.96 21.57 -17.04
N ALA A 614 15.78 21.25 -16.04
CA ALA A 614 17.20 20.99 -16.28
C ALA A 614 17.37 19.75 -17.20
N LEU A 615 18.24 19.81 -18.21
CA LEU A 615 18.46 18.73 -19.21
C LEU A 615 17.18 18.20 -19.90
N PHE A 616 16.18 19.07 -20.12
CA PHE A 616 14.83 18.68 -20.53
C PHE A 616 14.78 17.79 -21.79
N THR A 617 15.55 18.10 -22.85
CA THR A 617 15.61 17.29 -24.08
C THR A 617 16.89 16.44 -24.25
N ASN A 618 17.65 16.16 -23.18
CA ASN A 618 18.74 15.19 -23.30
C ASN A 618 18.17 13.82 -23.72
N THR A 619 18.72 13.18 -24.74
CA THR A 619 18.27 11.86 -25.21
C THR A 619 19.36 10.80 -25.04
N SER A 620 20.60 11.07 -25.44
CA SER A 620 21.73 10.13 -25.32
C SER A 620 22.99 10.75 -24.74
N GLY A 621 22.91 11.98 -24.22
CA GLY A 621 24.04 12.67 -23.62
C GLY A 621 24.41 12.13 -22.24
N ASN A 622 25.72 12.07 -21.96
CA ASN A 622 26.28 11.45 -20.76
C ASN A 622 27.03 12.45 -19.88
N SER A 623 27.06 12.18 -18.58
CA SER A 623 27.95 12.85 -17.62
C SER A 623 27.81 14.38 -17.54
N ASN A 624 26.63 14.93 -17.84
CA ASN A 624 26.36 16.36 -17.72
C ASN A 624 25.91 16.75 -16.31
N VAL A 625 26.24 17.97 -15.86
CA VAL A 625 25.81 18.51 -14.57
C VAL A 625 25.05 19.83 -14.79
N ALA A 626 23.72 19.77 -14.82
CA ALA A 626 22.83 20.91 -14.99
C ALA A 626 22.15 21.29 -13.65
N VAL A 627 22.49 22.44 -13.09
CA VAL A 627 21.94 22.93 -11.81
C VAL A 627 21.35 24.32 -12.00
N GLY A 628 20.04 24.37 -12.27
CA GLY A 628 19.28 25.60 -12.48
C GLY A 628 18.00 25.36 -13.28
N ASN A 629 17.06 26.31 -13.22
CA ASN A 629 15.87 26.25 -14.07
C ASN A 629 16.27 26.40 -15.55
N GLY A 630 16.00 25.39 -16.36
CA GLY A 630 16.36 25.37 -17.78
C GLY A 630 17.87 25.27 -18.09
N ALA A 631 18.71 24.86 -17.14
CA ALA A 631 20.11 24.56 -17.44
C ALA A 631 20.20 23.39 -18.44
N LEU A 632 20.97 23.54 -19.53
CA LEU A 632 21.07 22.59 -20.65
C LEU A 632 19.70 22.14 -21.21
N TYR A 633 18.74 23.05 -21.34
CA TYR A 633 17.34 22.70 -21.70
C TYR A 633 17.22 21.89 -23.01
N THR A 634 17.83 22.34 -24.11
CA THR A 634 17.90 21.56 -25.36
C THR A 634 19.29 20.92 -25.50
N SER A 635 19.41 19.60 -25.30
CA SER A 635 20.70 18.93 -25.05
C SER A 635 20.87 17.53 -25.68
N GLY A 636 20.11 17.21 -26.73
CA GLY A 636 20.00 15.89 -27.38
C GLY A 636 21.12 14.86 -27.14
N THR A 637 22.28 15.03 -27.77
CA THR A 637 23.44 14.12 -27.65
C THR A 637 24.60 14.70 -26.82
N VAL A 638 24.39 15.84 -26.16
CA VAL A 638 25.44 16.63 -25.52
C VAL A 638 26.00 15.92 -24.29
N SER A 639 27.32 15.86 -24.14
CA SER A 639 27.97 15.12 -23.07
C SER A 639 29.10 15.91 -22.41
N TRP A 640 29.40 15.61 -21.14
CA TRP A 640 30.49 16.19 -20.35
C TRP A 640 30.37 17.71 -20.05
N ASN A 641 29.17 18.29 -20.14
CA ASN A 641 28.97 19.72 -19.87
C ASN A 641 28.57 19.99 -18.41
N VAL A 642 29.06 21.09 -17.84
CA VAL A 642 28.63 21.64 -16.55
C VAL A 642 27.89 22.95 -16.77
N ALA A 643 26.66 23.07 -16.27
CA ALA A 643 25.77 24.21 -16.45
C ALA A 643 25.09 24.60 -15.13
N VAL A 644 25.67 25.52 -14.38
CA VAL A 644 25.18 25.94 -13.05
C VAL A 644 24.65 27.37 -13.10
N GLY A 645 23.32 27.51 -13.14
CA GLY A 645 22.61 28.78 -13.29
C GLY A 645 21.29 28.61 -14.04
N ARG A 646 20.35 29.58 -13.91
CA ARG A 646 19.15 29.57 -14.77
C ARG A 646 19.59 29.77 -16.22
N SER A 647 19.07 28.93 -17.12
CA SER A 647 19.34 28.96 -18.55
C SER A 647 20.84 28.91 -18.94
N ALA A 648 21.72 28.38 -18.08
CA ALA A 648 23.10 28.10 -18.47
C ALA A 648 23.14 27.04 -19.59
N LEU A 649 23.88 27.29 -20.69
CA LEU A 649 23.95 26.46 -21.90
C LEU A 649 22.57 26.05 -22.47
N TYR A 650 21.55 26.91 -22.36
CA TYR A 650 20.15 26.58 -22.70
C TYR A 650 19.95 25.95 -24.08
N ASN A 651 20.68 26.43 -25.11
CA ASN A 651 20.53 26.03 -26.51
C ASN A 651 21.58 24.99 -27.01
N SER A 652 22.37 24.36 -26.14
CA SER A 652 23.51 23.50 -26.55
C SER A 652 23.07 22.17 -27.17
N SER A 653 22.90 22.16 -28.49
CA SER A 653 22.41 21.01 -29.26
C SER A 653 23.47 19.95 -29.56
N SER A 654 24.75 20.32 -29.67
CA SER A 654 25.86 19.40 -29.93
C SER A 654 27.22 19.85 -29.36
N GLY A 655 27.26 20.82 -28.44
CA GLY A 655 28.49 21.29 -27.80
C GLY A 655 28.96 20.39 -26.66
N HIS A 656 30.20 19.92 -26.68
CA HIS A 656 30.77 19.03 -25.67
C HIS A 656 31.75 19.75 -24.72
N ASP A 657 31.94 19.22 -23.52
CA ASP A 657 32.99 19.65 -22.56
C ASP A 657 32.96 21.14 -22.15
N ASN A 658 31.80 21.82 -22.22
CA ASN A 658 31.68 23.21 -21.78
C ASN A 658 31.37 23.33 -20.26
N VAL A 659 31.90 24.36 -19.60
CA VAL A 659 31.67 24.69 -18.17
C VAL A 659 31.08 26.09 -18.04
N ALA A 660 29.76 26.19 -17.97
CA ALA A 660 29.02 27.43 -17.74
C ALA A 660 28.55 27.54 -16.28
N VAL A 661 28.91 28.62 -15.59
CA VAL A 661 28.54 28.88 -14.19
C VAL A 661 28.07 30.32 -14.05
N GLY A 662 26.77 30.55 -14.15
CA GLY A 662 26.14 31.85 -14.08
C GLY A 662 24.76 31.88 -14.76
N ASP A 663 23.95 32.88 -14.42
CA ASP A 663 22.66 33.11 -15.10
C ASP A 663 22.88 33.44 -16.57
N LEU A 664 22.24 32.70 -17.50
CA LEU A 664 22.41 32.83 -18.96
C LEU A 664 23.86 32.62 -19.47
N ALA A 665 24.74 32.01 -18.67
CA ALA A 665 26.10 31.68 -19.09
C ALA A 665 26.09 30.71 -20.28
N GLY A 666 26.76 31.06 -21.38
CA GLY A 666 26.80 30.30 -22.63
C GLY A 666 25.44 30.07 -23.29
N THR A 667 24.41 30.89 -23.01
CA THR A 667 23.03 30.55 -23.37
C THR A 667 22.78 30.31 -24.86
N ALA A 668 23.54 30.94 -25.77
CA ALA A 668 23.43 30.73 -27.23
C ALA A 668 24.41 29.70 -27.82
N VAL A 669 25.26 29.06 -27.01
CA VAL A 669 26.15 27.99 -27.49
C VAL A 669 25.29 26.87 -28.02
N THR A 670 25.49 26.48 -29.29
CA THR A 670 24.76 25.39 -29.95
C THR A 670 25.68 24.21 -30.22
N SER A 671 26.76 24.41 -30.96
CA SER A 671 27.77 23.39 -31.27
C SER A 671 29.17 23.72 -30.73
N GLY A 672 29.38 24.92 -30.18
CA GLY A 672 30.63 25.29 -29.52
C GLY A 672 30.99 24.33 -28.39
N SER A 673 32.24 23.86 -28.37
CA SER A 673 32.75 22.88 -27.40
C SER A 673 33.92 23.45 -26.59
N THR A 674 34.28 22.79 -25.48
CA THR A 674 35.41 23.14 -24.60
C THR A 674 35.45 24.58 -24.07
N ASN A 675 34.30 25.27 -24.04
CA ASN A 675 34.22 26.65 -23.54
C ASN A 675 34.02 26.70 -22.01
N VAL A 676 34.70 27.62 -21.34
CA VAL A 676 34.44 28.00 -19.94
C VAL A 676 33.72 29.34 -19.92
N ALA A 677 32.63 29.45 -19.16
CA ALA A 677 31.77 30.63 -19.04
C ALA A 677 31.34 30.85 -17.57
N VAL A 678 32.27 31.30 -16.73
CA VAL A 678 32.05 31.50 -15.29
C VAL A 678 31.68 32.95 -15.02
N GLY A 679 30.39 33.25 -15.11
CA GLY A 679 29.79 34.56 -14.85
C GLY A 679 28.42 34.67 -15.52
N SER A 680 27.52 35.48 -14.95
CA SER A 680 26.23 35.72 -15.60
C SER A 680 26.44 36.37 -16.97
N GLU A 681 25.73 35.85 -17.98
CA GLU A 681 25.81 36.25 -19.39
C GLU A 681 27.22 36.12 -20.03
N ALA A 682 28.15 35.38 -19.41
CA ALA A 682 29.45 35.06 -20.03
C ALA A 682 29.25 34.20 -21.29
N LEU A 683 29.93 34.50 -22.40
CA LEU A 683 29.74 33.90 -23.74
C LEU A 683 28.28 33.83 -24.22
N SER A 684 27.40 34.73 -23.76
CA SER A 684 25.95 34.66 -23.99
C SER A 684 25.55 34.58 -25.48
N SER A 685 26.29 35.21 -26.39
CA SER A 685 26.04 35.19 -27.85
C SER A 685 26.97 34.28 -28.66
N ASN A 686 27.88 33.53 -28.01
CA ASN A 686 28.76 32.59 -28.70
C ASN A 686 27.93 31.39 -29.19
N GLN A 687 27.87 31.15 -30.50
CA GLN A 687 27.08 30.04 -31.08
C GLN A 687 27.92 28.80 -31.38
N THR A 688 29.02 28.99 -32.10
CA THR A 688 29.87 27.91 -32.65
C THR A 688 31.33 28.00 -32.21
N GLY A 689 31.75 29.12 -31.59
CA GLY A 689 33.09 29.30 -31.07
C GLY A 689 33.40 28.28 -29.96
N SER A 690 34.61 27.75 -29.99
CA SER A 690 35.06 26.66 -29.10
C SER A 690 36.35 27.04 -28.37
N GLY A 691 36.63 26.43 -27.23
CA GLY A 691 37.86 26.70 -26.46
C GLY A 691 37.97 28.12 -25.88
N ASN A 692 36.86 28.88 -25.77
CA ASN A 692 36.86 30.21 -25.17
C ASN A 692 36.79 30.10 -23.64
N VAL A 693 37.53 30.95 -22.91
CA VAL A 693 37.57 30.95 -21.44
C VAL A 693 37.13 32.31 -20.91
N ALA A 694 35.83 32.46 -20.68
CA ALA A 694 35.22 33.65 -20.12
C ALA A 694 35.00 33.52 -18.61
N ILE A 695 35.53 34.47 -17.83
CA ILE A 695 35.41 34.51 -16.37
C ILE A 695 35.07 35.95 -15.94
N GLY A 696 33.83 36.15 -15.49
CA GLY A 696 33.28 37.44 -15.05
C GLY A 696 31.94 37.80 -15.72
N TYR A 697 31.26 38.84 -15.22
CA TYR A 697 29.94 39.25 -15.72
C TYR A 697 30.03 39.71 -17.18
N ARG A 698 29.21 39.12 -18.06
CA ARG A 698 29.24 39.33 -19.51
C ARG A 698 30.60 39.06 -20.18
N ALA A 699 31.54 38.36 -19.53
CA ALA A 699 32.83 38.03 -20.13
C ALA A 699 32.66 37.39 -21.52
N GLY A 700 33.24 37.97 -22.57
CA GLY A 700 33.07 37.51 -23.95
C GLY A 700 31.62 37.48 -24.47
N TYR A 701 30.69 38.31 -23.96
CA TYR A 701 29.26 38.27 -24.33
C TYR A 701 29.00 38.18 -25.84
N SER A 702 29.69 39.02 -26.63
CA SER A 702 29.58 39.11 -28.09
C SER A 702 30.62 38.27 -28.84
N GLU A 703 31.37 37.42 -28.14
CA GLU A 703 32.40 36.58 -28.76
C GLU A 703 31.77 35.50 -29.63
N THR A 704 32.31 35.30 -30.82
CA THR A 704 31.84 34.28 -31.78
C THR A 704 32.98 33.52 -32.46
N ALA A 705 34.24 33.93 -32.22
CA ALA A 705 35.42 33.17 -32.62
C ALA A 705 35.73 32.06 -31.59
N SER A 706 36.74 31.24 -31.91
CA SER A 706 37.29 30.22 -31.00
C SER A 706 38.59 30.69 -30.33
N ASN A 707 38.97 30.01 -29.25
CA ASN A 707 40.25 30.14 -28.54
C ASN A 707 40.52 31.55 -27.98
N ARG A 708 39.51 32.18 -27.36
CA ARG A 708 39.59 33.52 -26.77
C ARG A 708 39.52 33.50 -25.25
N LEU A 709 40.53 34.09 -24.59
CA LEU A 709 40.55 34.30 -23.15
C LEU A 709 39.81 35.60 -22.82
N HIS A 710 38.80 35.49 -21.95
CA HIS A 710 37.93 36.58 -21.52
C HIS A 710 37.83 36.67 -19.97
N ILE A 711 38.92 36.94 -19.25
CA ILE A 711 38.88 37.27 -17.81
C ILE A 711 38.52 38.76 -17.61
N GLY A 712 37.26 39.04 -17.27
CA GLY A 712 36.75 40.41 -17.11
C GLY A 712 35.27 40.54 -17.48
N THR A 713 34.98 41.43 -18.43
CA THR A 713 33.62 41.68 -18.94
C THR A 713 33.62 41.80 -20.46
N SER A 714 32.45 41.90 -21.10
CA SER A 714 32.34 42.00 -22.58
C SER A 714 33.03 43.21 -23.19
N LEU A 715 33.27 44.26 -22.40
CA LEU A 715 33.86 45.52 -22.85
C LEU A 715 35.40 45.47 -22.90
N GLY A 716 35.99 44.35 -22.49
CA GLY A 716 37.43 44.11 -22.52
C GLY A 716 37.86 43.14 -21.43
N THR A 717 38.80 42.26 -21.77
CA THR A 717 39.48 41.38 -20.82
C THR A 717 40.84 41.93 -20.46
N LEU A 718 41.07 42.02 -19.16
CA LEU A 718 41.59 43.27 -18.63
C LEU A 718 42.54 43.06 -17.45
N VAL A 719 42.35 41.98 -16.68
CA VAL A 719 43.03 41.74 -15.40
C VAL A 719 43.33 40.25 -15.25
N TYR A 720 44.53 39.95 -14.75
CA TYR A 720 45.07 38.62 -14.47
C TYR A 720 45.70 38.62 -13.07
N GLY A 721 45.74 37.49 -12.37
CA GLY A 721 46.32 37.39 -11.02
C GLY A 721 46.87 36.01 -10.66
N GLN A 722 47.87 36.00 -9.78
CA GLN A 722 48.52 34.81 -9.19
C GLN A 722 48.65 35.00 -7.68
N PHE A 723 48.21 34.02 -6.89
CA PHE A 723 48.23 34.11 -5.43
C PHE A 723 49.50 33.53 -4.80
N ASP A 724 50.11 32.53 -5.45
CA ASP A 724 51.22 31.72 -4.91
C ASP A 724 52.58 32.45 -5.04
N THR A 725 52.67 33.29 -6.07
CA THR A 725 53.78 34.19 -6.41
C THR A 725 53.48 35.66 -6.09
N GLY A 726 52.24 35.97 -5.66
CA GLY A 726 51.76 37.29 -5.27
C GLY A 726 51.77 38.34 -6.40
N ARG A 727 51.20 38.01 -7.58
CA ARG A 727 51.34 38.82 -8.81
C ARG A 727 50.02 39.19 -9.49
N VAL A 728 50.03 40.23 -10.32
CA VAL A 728 48.92 40.68 -11.18
C VAL A 728 49.42 41.11 -12.56
N ALA A 729 48.59 41.03 -13.60
CA ALA A 729 48.83 41.71 -14.88
C ALA A 729 47.55 42.40 -15.42
N ILE A 730 47.72 43.47 -16.21
CA ILE A 730 46.62 44.35 -16.67
C ILE A 730 46.79 44.75 -18.14
N ALA A 731 45.69 44.82 -18.90
CA ALA A 731 45.66 45.00 -20.37
C ALA A 731 46.53 43.97 -21.13
N ALA A 732 46.83 42.90 -20.41
CA ALA A 732 47.85 41.89 -20.59
C ALA A 732 47.56 40.81 -19.53
N THR A 733 48.04 39.60 -19.74
CA THR A 733 47.71 38.46 -18.87
C THR A 733 48.95 37.66 -18.43
N ASP A 734 50.10 38.34 -18.31
CA ASP A 734 51.39 37.70 -18.02
C ASP A 734 52.28 38.60 -17.12
N PRO A 735 52.49 38.25 -15.83
CA PRO A 735 53.32 39.02 -14.90
C PRO A 735 54.81 38.61 -14.89
N SER A 736 55.68 39.27 -15.67
CA SER A 736 57.14 39.04 -15.59
C SER A 736 57.72 39.38 -14.21
N VAL A 737 57.13 40.36 -13.52
CA VAL A 737 57.36 40.70 -12.10
C VAL A 737 56.04 40.66 -11.32
N ALA A 738 56.02 41.08 -10.05
CA ALA A 738 54.80 41.06 -9.23
C ALA A 738 53.64 41.95 -9.75
N LEU A 739 53.91 42.86 -10.68
CA LEU A 739 52.90 43.55 -11.47
C LEU A 739 53.47 43.87 -12.85
N ASP A 740 52.85 43.36 -13.92
CA ASP A 740 53.26 43.63 -15.31
C ASP A 740 52.09 44.10 -16.19
N VAL A 741 52.40 44.80 -17.27
CA VAL A 741 51.46 45.50 -18.14
C VAL A 741 52.06 45.56 -19.55
N ASN A 742 51.66 44.64 -20.44
CA ASN A 742 52.05 44.72 -21.86
C ASN A 742 51.52 46.04 -22.45
N GLY A 743 52.45 46.94 -22.77
CA GLY A 743 52.22 48.38 -22.79
C GLY A 743 53.35 49.09 -22.04
N GLN A 744 53.06 50.28 -21.47
CA GLN A 744 54.05 50.96 -20.64
C GLN A 744 54.02 50.47 -19.19
N VAL A 745 54.88 49.48 -18.88
CA VAL A 745 55.23 49.10 -17.51
C VAL A 745 55.95 50.27 -16.84
N ARG A 746 55.21 51.15 -16.15
CA ARG A 746 55.81 52.23 -15.35
C ARG A 746 56.38 51.70 -14.03
N SER A 747 57.34 50.77 -14.11
CA SER A 747 58.19 50.45 -12.98
C SER A 747 58.99 51.69 -12.58
N ARG A 748 59.18 51.86 -11.28
CA ARG A 748 60.03 52.92 -10.73
C ARG A 748 61.50 52.46 -10.60
N THR A 749 61.80 51.14 -10.61
CA THR A 749 63.09 50.56 -10.14
C THR A 749 63.31 49.05 -10.43
N ILE A 750 64.56 48.56 -10.61
CA ILE A 750 65.04 47.12 -10.60
C ILE A 750 66.55 47.06 -10.12
N ALA A 751 67.11 45.91 -9.65
CA ALA A 751 68.57 45.73 -9.37
C ALA A 751 69.13 44.27 -9.32
N SER A 752 70.44 44.07 -9.57
CA SER A 752 71.23 42.82 -9.31
C SER A 752 72.78 43.04 -9.34
N ALA A 753 73.64 42.14 -8.86
CA ALA A 753 75.06 42.46 -8.59
C ALA A 753 76.14 41.41 -9.00
N SER A 754 76.83 41.62 -10.13
CA SER A 754 78.18 41.05 -10.39
C SER A 754 78.95 41.70 -11.58
N ALA A 755 79.66 42.81 -11.30
CA ALA A 755 80.88 43.31 -11.98
C ALA A 755 80.98 43.55 -13.52
N ALA A 756 80.17 42.93 -14.39
CA ALA A 756 80.37 42.92 -15.85
C ALA A 756 79.21 43.54 -16.65
N THR A 757 79.04 44.86 -16.51
CA THR A 757 78.25 45.79 -17.37
C THR A 757 76.71 45.85 -17.23
N THR A 758 76.18 47.06 -17.47
CA THR A 758 74.84 47.37 -18.00
C THR A 758 73.59 46.99 -17.19
N VAL A 759 73.49 47.36 -15.90
CA VAL A 759 72.97 48.68 -15.46
C VAL A 759 73.58 48.99 -14.08
N CYS A 760 73.75 50.27 -13.72
CA CYS A 760 74.18 50.65 -12.38
C CYS A 760 73.05 50.64 -11.34
N PHE A 761 73.40 50.39 -10.08
CA PHE A 761 72.47 50.44 -8.95
C PHE A 761 72.98 51.37 -7.84
N SER A 762 72.04 52.11 -7.23
CA SER A 762 72.32 52.82 -5.97
C SER A 762 72.69 51.82 -4.85
N ALA A 763 73.27 52.34 -3.76
CA ALA A 763 73.45 51.60 -2.51
C ALA A 763 72.15 51.11 -1.84
N THR A 764 70.98 51.37 -2.45
CA THR A 764 69.64 50.91 -2.02
C THR A 764 68.91 50.09 -3.08
N GLY A 765 69.59 49.67 -4.16
CA GLY A 765 69.03 48.78 -5.20
C GLY A 765 68.23 49.50 -6.29
N VAL A 766 68.68 50.68 -6.75
CA VAL A 766 67.93 51.50 -7.72
C VAL A 766 68.55 51.55 -9.12
N LEU A 767 67.84 51.01 -10.13
CA LEU A 767 68.14 51.11 -11.58
C LEU A 767 68.71 52.48 -12.01
N GLY A 768 69.73 52.44 -12.85
CA GLY A 768 70.15 53.57 -13.69
C GLY A 768 71.05 54.60 -13.01
N THR A 769 71.54 54.34 -11.78
CA THR A 769 72.36 55.33 -11.04
C THR A 769 73.65 54.70 -10.51
N CYS A 770 74.80 55.28 -10.88
CA CYS A 770 76.13 54.73 -10.56
C CYS A 770 76.71 55.37 -9.28
N THR A 771 76.96 54.55 -8.26
CA THR A 771 77.60 54.99 -7.01
C THR A 771 79.12 55.13 -7.22
N SER A 772 79.70 56.28 -6.89
CA SER A 772 81.13 56.60 -7.18
C SER A 772 81.88 57.19 -5.97
N ASP A 773 81.41 56.90 -4.75
CA ASP A 773 81.98 57.39 -3.48
C ASP A 773 83.44 56.94 -3.28
N ALA A 774 84.30 57.82 -2.77
CA ALA A 774 85.71 57.53 -2.52
C ALA A 774 85.93 56.42 -1.47
N ARG A 775 85.01 56.24 -0.51
CA ARG A 775 85.07 55.19 0.52
C ARG A 775 84.76 53.79 -0.01
N LEU A 776 84.20 53.70 -1.22
CA LEU A 776 83.94 52.44 -1.94
C LEU A 776 85.05 52.12 -2.94
N LYS A 777 86.16 52.87 -2.90
CA LYS A 777 87.33 52.72 -3.74
C LYS A 777 88.57 52.55 -2.86
N ARG A 778 89.57 51.89 -3.41
CA ARG A 778 90.93 51.81 -2.88
C ARG A 778 91.91 52.01 -4.04
N ASP A 779 93.18 52.19 -3.73
CA ASP A 779 94.26 52.21 -4.73
C ASP A 779 94.04 53.27 -5.84
N VAL A 780 93.46 54.42 -5.45
CA VAL A 780 93.05 55.50 -6.37
C VAL A 780 94.25 56.36 -6.78
N VAL A 781 94.84 56.03 -7.92
CA VAL A 781 95.93 56.79 -8.56
C VAL A 781 95.41 57.70 -9.69
N PRO A 782 96.16 58.75 -10.10
CA PRO A 782 95.89 59.49 -11.32
C PRO A 782 96.06 58.60 -12.56
N LEU A 783 95.09 58.59 -13.48
CA LEU A 783 95.12 57.73 -14.68
C LEU A 783 96.35 57.97 -15.58
N GLY A 784 96.90 59.19 -15.56
CA GLY A 784 98.15 59.54 -16.26
C GLY A 784 99.43 58.90 -15.67
N GLU A 785 99.35 58.26 -14.51
CA GLU A 785 100.43 57.43 -13.95
C GLU A 785 100.30 55.96 -14.36
N GLU A 786 99.08 55.49 -14.69
CA GLU A 786 98.83 54.14 -15.22
C GLU A 786 99.04 54.06 -16.75
N VAL A 787 98.68 55.13 -17.47
CA VAL A 787 98.64 55.16 -18.95
C VAL A 787 99.11 56.52 -19.45
N ASP A 788 100.05 56.55 -20.40
CA ASP A 788 100.32 57.77 -21.20
C ASP A 788 99.09 58.03 -22.08
N VAL A 789 98.22 58.92 -21.59
CA VAL A 789 96.94 59.20 -22.23
C VAL A 789 97.06 59.80 -23.63
N LEU A 790 98.19 60.42 -23.98
CA LEU A 790 98.40 60.97 -25.32
C LEU A 790 98.88 59.87 -26.28
N SER A 791 99.87 59.08 -25.89
CA SER A 791 100.32 57.91 -26.68
C SER A 791 99.25 56.81 -26.77
N ALA A 792 98.28 56.78 -25.84
CA ALA A 792 97.09 55.94 -25.91
C ALA A 792 96.03 56.51 -26.87
N LEU A 793 95.81 57.83 -26.89
CA LEU A 793 94.91 58.48 -27.84
C LEU A 793 95.37 58.27 -29.29
N ASP A 794 96.68 58.45 -29.56
CA ASP A 794 97.29 58.29 -30.88
C ASP A 794 97.21 56.84 -31.42
N ARG A 795 96.68 55.89 -30.62
CA ARG A 795 96.48 54.47 -30.95
C ARG A 795 95.01 54.03 -31.01
N ILE A 796 94.05 54.93 -30.79
CA ILE A 796 92.60 54.66 -30.81
C ILE A 796 91.95 55.46 -31.94
N HIS A 797 91.29 54.80 -32.90
CA HIS A 797 90.63 55.48 -34.01
C HIS A 797 89.12 55.61 -33.84
N GLY A 798 88.61 56.82 -34.07
CA GLY A 798 87.19 57.05 -34.32
C GLY A 798 86.80 56.47 -35.67
N VAL A 799 86.01 55.39 -35.66
CA VAL A 799 85.57 54.67 -36.86
C VAL A 799 84.09 54.91 -37.16
N ALA A 800 83.74 54.98 -38.44
CA ALA A 800 82.36 55.01 -38.92
C ALA A 800 82.07 53.71 -39.67
N PHE A 801 81.21 52.86 -39.10
CA PHE A 801 81.03 51.47 -39.50
C PHE A 801 79.56 51.12 -39.72
N ASP A 802 79.32 50.12 -40.57
CA ASP A 802 78.00 49.54 -40.83
C ASP A 802 77.97 48.14 -40.18
N TRP A 803 76.85 47.73 -39.59
CA TRP A 803 76.74 46.41 -38.95
C TRP A 803 76.65 45.30 -40.00
N ASP A 804 77.44 44.23 -39.83
CA ASP A 804 77.39 43.04 -40.70
C ASP A 804 76.17 42.16 -40.35
N LEU A 805 75.02 42.49 -40.93
CA LEU A 805 73.73 41.81 -40.72
C LEU A 805 73.73 40.31 -41.10
N ALA A 806 74.79 39.81 -41.76
CA ALA A 806 74.96 38.36 -41.92
C ALA A 806 75.13 37.68 -40.55
N GLN A 807 75.80 38.34 -39.60
CA GLN A 807 76.03 37.85 -38.24
C GLN A 807 74.77 38.00 -37.37
N GLU A 808 74.40 36.92 -36.69
CA GLU A 808 73.18 36.86 -35.87
C GLU A 808 73.14 37.93 -34.78
N ARG A 809 74.28 38.21 -34.13
CA ARG A 809 74.43 39.29 -33.12
C ARG A 809 74.29 40.72 -33.65
N ALA A 810 74.35 40.91 -34.96
CA ALA A 810 74.35 42.24 -35.59
C ALA A 810 72.99 42.63 -36.19
N ARG A 811 72.11 41.66 -36.47
CA ARG A 811 70.80 41.88 -37.12
C ARG A 811 69.92 42.85 -36.35
N ASP A 812 69.84 42.68 -35.03
CA ASP A 812 69.00 43.52 -34.16
C ASP A 812 69.66 44.86 -33.79
N LEU A 813 70.90 45.12 -34.23
CA LEU A 813 71.62 46.38 -34.00
C LEU A 813 71.34 47.44 -35.06
N GLY A 814 70.61 47.08 -36.13
CA GLY A 814 70.06 47.98 -37.13
C GLY A 814 70.98 48.26 -38.33
N GLU A 815 70.38 48.56 -39.48
CA GLU A 815 71.08 48.76 -40.76
C GLU A 815 71.72 50.16 -40.90
N ALA A 816 71.45 51.07 -39.96
CA ALA A 816 71.92 52.45 -40.02
C ALA A 816 73.41 52.55 -39.66
N ARG A 817 74.18 53.29 -40.47
CA ARG A 817 75.61 53.54 -40.24
C ARG A 817 75.88 54.16 -38.87
N GLN A 818 76.78 53.56 -38.12
CA GLN A 818 77.18 53.98 -36.77
C GLN A 818 78.54 54.68 -36.75
N ILE A 819 78.82 55.34 -35.63
CA ILE A 819 80.15 55.86 -35.27
C ILE A 819 80.54 55.34 -33.89
N GLY A 820 81.83 55.07 -33.68
CA GLY A 820 82.33 54.52 -32.43
C GLY A 820 83.82 54.19 -32.48
N LEU A 821 84.24 53.24 -31.64
CA LEU A 821 85.62 52.75 -31.55
C LEU A 821 85.66 51.22 -31.71
N LEU A 822 86.78 50.69 -32.19
CA LEU A 822 87.03 49.25 -32.20
C LEU A 822 87.54 48.79 -30.82
N ALA A 823 86.83 47.86 -30.19
CA ALA A 823 87.16 47.36 -28.85
C ALA A 823 88.57 46.72 -28.78
N GLN A 824 89.04 46.14 -29.89
CA GLN A 824 90.36 45.54 -30.04
C GLN A 824 91.50 46.58 -30.01
N GLU A 825 91.30 47.76 -30.61
CA GLU A 825 92.28 48.85 -30.54
C GLU A 825 92.37 49.41 -29.12
N VAL A 826 91.20 49.68 -28.54
CA VAL A 826 91.08 50.23 -27.18
C VAL A 826 91.66 49.26 -26.13
N GLU A 827 91.47 47.94 -26.27
CA GLU A 827 92.05 46.95 -25.35
C GLU A 827 93.58 47.02 -25.31
N SER A 828 94.23 47.41 -26.42
CA SER A 828 95.69 47.48 -26.52
C SER A 828 96.34 48.64 -25.73
N VAL A 829 95.52 49.53 -25.14
CA VAL A 829 95.94 50.72 -24.37
C VAL A 829 95.10 50.99 -23.11
N LEU A 830 93.84 50.54 -23.08
CA LEU A 830 92.88 50.70 -22.00
C LEU A 830 92.08 49.39 -21.77
N PRO A 831 92.73 48.26 -21.45
CA PRO A 831 92.03 46.98 -21.23
C PRO A 831 90.95 47.05 -20.15
N GLN A 832 91.08 47.95 -19.16
CA GLN A 832 90.14 48.15 -18.06
C GLN A 832 88.75 48.70 -18.46
N ILE A 833 88.56 49.13 -19.73
CA ILE A 833 87.26 49.54 -20.28
C ILE A 833 86.69 48.59 -21.33
N VAL A 834 87.39 47.48 -21.62
CA VAL A 834 86.97 46.46 -22.58
C VAL A 834 86.56 45.19 -21.83
N ALA A 835 85.33 44.74 -22.04
CA ALA A 835 84.88 43.44 -21.55
C ALA A 835 84.98 42.42 -22.69
N THR A 836 85.76 41.36 -22.50
CA THR A 836 85.77 40.20 -23.40
C THR A 836 84.75 39.17 -22.90
N ALA A 837 83.73 38.87 -23.71
CA ALA A 837 82.77 37.82 -23.44
C ALA A 837 83.42 36.42 -23.54
N PRO A 838 82.86 35.36 -22.94
CA PRO A 838 83.42 34.00 -23.00
C PRO A 838 83.59 33.42 -24.41
N ASP A 839 82.85 33.96 -25.39
CA ASP A 839 82.91 33.64 -26.82
C ASP A 839 83.90 34.51 -27.62
N GLY A 840 84.69 35.35 -26.95
CA GLY A 840 85.75 36.17 -27.56
C GLY A 840 85.30 37.51 -28.13
N TYR A 841 84.00 37.79 -28.23
CA TYR A 841 83.51 39.11 -28.63
C TYR A 841 83.85 40.15 -27.55
N LYS A 842 84.25 41.35 -27.98
CA LYS A 842 84.69 42.43 -27.08
C LYS A 842 83.69 43.59 -27.12
N SER A 843 83.25 44.05 -25.95
CA SER A 843 82.38 45.21 -25.80
C SER A 843 83.09 46.35 -25.07
N LEU A 844 82.64 47.58 -25.31
CA LEU A 844 83.23 48.81 -24.79
C LEU A 844 82.33 49.46 -23.74
N ASP A 845 82.91 49.75 -22.58
CA ASP A 845 82.29 50.63 -21.59
C ASP A 845 82.50 52.10 -21.98
N TYR A 846 81.64 52.59 -22.88
CA TYR A 846 81.66 53.97 -23.35
C TYR A 846 81.46 55.00 -22.22
N ALA A 847 80.91 54.62 -21.07
CA ALA A 847 80.81 55.52 -19.92
C ALA A 847 82.19 55.75 -19.27
N LYS A 848 83.02 54.70 -19.15
CA LYS A 848 84.39 54.84 -18.60
C LYS A 848 85.33 55.67 -19.48
N LEU A 849 85.13 55.71 -20.80
CA LEU A 849 85.90 56.58 -21.71
C LEU A 849 85.88 58.06 -21.30
N THR A 850 84.79 58.52 -20.65
CA THR A 850 84.68 59.91 -20.21
C THR A 850 85.82 60.33 -19.26
N ALA A 851 86.28 59.43 -18.37
CA ALA A 851 87.39 59.72 -17.46
C ALA A 851 88.75 59.79 -18.21
N PHE A 852 88.96 58.92 -19.19
CA PHE A 852 90.15 58.95 -20.05
C PHE A 852 90.21 60.24 -20.86
N LEU A 853 89.10 60.63 -21.49
CA LEU A 853 89.01 61.85 -22.31
C LEU A 853 89.25 63.14 -21.50
N VAL A 854 88.93 63.15 -20.19
CA VAL A 854 89.25 64.28 -19.29
C VAL A 854 90.76 64.42 -19.08
N GLU A 855 91.49 63.32 -18.83
CA GLU A 855 92.95 63.38 -18.68
C GLU A 855 93.67 63.65 -20.01
N VAL A 856 93.16 63.12 -21.13
CA VAL A 856 93.60 63.52 -22.49
C VAL A 856 93.51 65.03 -22.67
N ALA A 857 92.35 65.63 -22.37
CA ALA A 857 92.14 67.07 -22.54
C ALA A 857 93.09 67.91 -21.67
N LYS A 858 93.32 67.50 -20.41
CA LYS A 858 94.33 68.13 -19.52
C LYS A 858 95.75 68.01 -20.08
N ALA A 859 96.13 66.83 -20.58
CA ALA A 859 97.46 66.59 -21.13
C ALA A 859 97.71 67.38 -22.44
N GLN A 860 96.67 67.57 -23.26
CA GLN A 860 96.70 68.47 -24.43
C GLN A 860 96.81 69.94 -23.99
N GLN A 861 96.01 70.40 -23.03
CA GLN A 861 96.10 71.76 -22.48
C GLN A 861 97.51 72.05 -21.93
N GLY A 862 98.08 71.11 -21.17
CA GLY A 862 99.46 71.20 -20.67
C GLY A 862 100.55 71.08 -21.75
N ARG A 863 100.25 70.72 -23.00
CA ARG A 863 101.15 70.91 -24.16
C ARG A 863 100.99 72.33 -24.73
N LEU A 864 99.75 72.80 -24.90
CA LEU A 864 99.45 74.14 -25.43
C LEU A 864 100.04 75.26 -24.55
N GLU A 865 99.94 75.14 -23.21
CA GLU A 865 100.49 76.13 -22.28
C GLU A 865 102.03 76.21 -22.33
N ARG A 866 102.71 75.07 -22.50
CA ARG A 866 104.17 75.04 -22.70
C ARG A 866 104.58 75.65 -24.03
N GLN A 867 103.87 75.32 -25.11
CA GLN A 867 104.11 75.93 -26.43
C GLN A 867 103.87 77.45 -26.38
N GLN A 868 102.84 77.91 -25.67
CA GLN A 868 102.56 79.34 -25.50
C GLN A 868 103.66 80.05 -24.68
N ALA A 869 104.19 79.41 -23.63
CA ALA A 869 105.30 79.93 -22.85
C ALA A 869 106.61 80.00 -23.67
N GLU A 870 106.91 78.97 -24.46
CA GLU A 870 108.04 78.92 -25.38
C GLU A 870 107.92 80.00 -26.48
N ILE A 871 106.73 80.21 -27.04
CA ILE A 871 106.43 81.32 -27.97
C ILE A 871 106.66 82.69 -27.30
N GLU A 872 106.33 82.86 -26.02
CA GLU A 872 106.64 84.10 -25.31
C GLU A 872 108.14 84.29 -25.04
N GLU A 873 108.85 83.23 -24.68
CA GLU A 873 110.31 83.29 -24.47
C GLU A 873 111.05 83.61 -25.78
N LEU A 874 110.68 82.95 -26.88
CA LEU A 874 111.17 83.27 -28.22
C LEU A 874 110.85 84.72 -28.62
N ARG A 875 109.65 85.23 -28.32
CA ARG A 875 109.30 86.64 -28.54
C ARG A 875 110.16 87.59 -27.71
N ARG A 876 110.48 87.26 -26.45
CA ARG A 876 111.39 88.05 -25.61
C ARG A 876 112.81 88.03 -26.17
N ALA A 877 113.34 86.87 -26.55
CA ALA A 877 114.66 86.74 -27.16
C ALA A 877 114.79 87.54 -28.47
N VAL A 878 113.80 87.44 -29.37
CA VAL A 878 113.72 88.26 -30.60
C VAL A 878 113.65 89.75 -30.28
N SER A 879 112.96 90.16 -29.20
CA SER A 879 112.90 91.58 -28.79
C SER A 879 114.24 92.12 -28.27
N VAL A 880 115.10 91.26 -27.71
CA VAL A 880 116.47 91.62 -27.29
C VAL A 880 117.38 91.76 -28.50
N LEU A 881 117.39 90.77 -29.40
CA LEU A 881 118.17 90.81 -30.65
C LEU A 881 117.79 92.02 -31.53
N LEU A 882 116.51 92.40 -31.56
CA LEU A 882 116.05 93.61 -32.27
C LEU A 882 116.48 94.93 -31.61
N LYS A 883 116.76 94.94 -30.29
CA LYS A 883 117.36 96.10 -29.63
C LYS A 883 118.86 96.20 -29.90
N GLU A 884 119.58 95.08 -29.81
CA GLU A 884 121.02 95.03 -30.10
C GLU A 884 121.32 95.44 -31.56
N ARG A 885 120.53 94.94 -32.52
CA ARG A 885 120.60 95.36 -33.92
C ARG A 885 119.98 96.74 -34.20
N GLY A 886 119.52 97.45 -33.17
CA GLY A 886 119.08 98.84 -33.22
C GLY A 886 120.19 99.84 -32.84
N THR A 887 121.29 99.37 -32.24
CA THR A 887 122.43 100.19 -31.78
C THR A 887 123.59 100.31 -32.78
N GLU A 888 123.55 99.61 -33.91
CA GLU A 888 124.51 99.77 -35.02
C GLU A 888 123.89 100.59 -36.17
N ARG A 889 123.64 101.89 -35.92
CA ARG A 889 123.06 102.80 -36.93
C ARG A 889 123.55 104.24 -36.79
#